data_AF-A0A1Q2YM23-F1
#
_entry.id   AF-A0A1Q2YM23-F1
#
_cell.length_a   1.000
_cell.length_b   1.000
_cell.length_c   1.000
_cell.angle_alpha   90.00
_cell.angle_beta   90.00
_cell.angle_gamma   90.00
#
_symmetry.space_group_name_H-M   'P 1'
#
loop_
_entity.id
_entity.type
_entity.pdbx_description
1 polymer ?
#
loop_
_entity_poly.entity_id
_entity_poly.type
_entity_poly.pdbx_seq_one_letter_code
_entity_poly.pdbx_strand_id
1 'polypeptide(L)'
;MSTPAELLALKHAQASASEELPSPVPTEFSTATPNSVEDSVTTASSTSADDLVDEVTEVKPKKVIRMDDDAYFPSLGDATGSAPALWGPSSDSAKSSWAKPISSFRPAVKSSSTQVTFIIADEQQQNLAKGELFKIFAKIQASLNVKVESTYSGATKKRTFLLNGPSDNVPQAKRELIRQLTKPTKISFEIPSKLRSAVIGSGGKTLKPIIEATSVRIDIGRESDNPEESSSLLTEDEELFGKSLTVTIEGDIQGCSDAKAKILAIVNEHTRTLSVRVPVSEKLKPFVTNEFAEAVFPEGIEVICPESSSRIGYILVTGPREGVIEARNTIKSSLVSLDNQIVVEEREVPKHLHPFLDTDKILEATSVVIEVPPQDDTSSKVKFIGVKSNILKAIPFAKNLTSEYFIDTLDISKSHGGNYQHAKYLTAFFAYTKYFDALSSQYGIKVLGPSYKNIIDPEVKSVVISFSSTKDKKDDIKKARKDLVDNVNKITPNFVKAVTDIESFLFPKLDNTVAIENNVSIVPLGSLAGVGNILLLIAQQNDDEFLPSADQVEAKLTAVNESLNKLRALSKDLIAETIDIPAADQAHLEGSTLNVLLNKYEPNSIEIKLHQNADGASPDEIYLRGYKTEIKKAIGDIQQLIDDVKNYEEASKYNTIIEFPSKYLARFIGQKGASLNQIRDEFDVKIDVLTDDSDKVENAEIRLTGLKSNVDECIKKVNQLSKRWADEKTVTLNIEQKFRKQLIGPSGVYVNRLQDKYNVKIQFSDSNETKGSVVIKGPSRGVAKAEEEIKQLLDYEKENGFVEIIQVPSEALSRVIGKSGETINDISVDTGVRIHAKTDQTKAQETGSADFEIVGSKAGIKEAKLKIDAIVKRIVNSTSETIEVDRKWYGNLIGPSGKTLREIVIKAGGSETDRDFRRFIQFPARNSESTTIVCEGDKAVVAKIIETISIMVKDLESVTDETIEVPKKQHRHIVGSGGSVRRSIEDEFKVKIYVPKQDSESDQVRINGKPENIAKAVEKIQALTTSK
;
A
#
# COMPACT_ATOMS: atom_id res chain seq x y z
N MET A 1 -32.19 -39.37 60.82
CA MET A 1 -31.01 -40.26 60.79
C MET A 1 -30.16 -39.82 59.62
N SER A 2 -28.88 -39.58 59.83
CA SER A 2 -27.90 -39.30 58.77
C SER A 2 -26.65 -40.11 59.07
N THR A 3 -26.04 -40.68 58.04
CA THR A 3 -24.66 -41.19 58.10
C THR A 3 -23.68 -40.03 57.88
N PRO A 4 -22.59 -39.93 58.67
CA PRO A 4 -21.96 -38.62 58.93
C PRO A 4 -21.06 -38.07 57.81
N ALA A 5 -20.72 -38.85 56.77
CA ALA A 5 -19.83 -38.39 55.69
C ALA A 5 -20.49 -37.34 54.78
N GLU A 6 -21.73 -37.57 54.33
CA GLU A 6 -22.43 -36.68 53.40
C GLU A 6 -22.88 -35.35 54.06
N LEU A 7 -22.94 -35.29 55.39
CA LEU A 7 -23.26 -34.06 56.13
C LEU A 7 -22.10 -33.08 56.27
N LEU A 8 -20.85 -33.49 56.04
CA LEU A 8 -19.66 -32.66 56.28
C LEU A 8 -19.19 -31.87 55.06
N ALA A 9 -19.57 -32.26 53.84
CA ALA A 9 -19.30 -31.49 52.62
C ALA A 9 -20.42 -30.47 52.27
N LEU A 10 -21.55 -30.49 53.02
CA LEU A 10 -22.77 -29.71 52.74
C LEU A 10 -23.07 -28.61 53.76
N LYS A 11 -22.07 -28.17 54.53
CA LYS A 11 -22.16 -27.03 55.47
C LYS A 11 -20.95 -26.11 55.32
N HIS A 12 -21.17 -24.80 55.39
CA HIS A 12 -20.20 -23.75 55.00
C HIS A 12 -19.85 -23.82 53.49
N ALA A 13 -20.80 -23.76 52.55
CA ALA A 13 -21.89 -22.79 52.37
C ALA A 13 -21.42 -21.36 52.03
N GLN A 14 -21.91 -20.85 50.89
CA GLN A 14 -21.74 -19.47 50.43
C GLN A 14 -22.61 -18.51 51.25
N ALA A 15 -22.14 -17.28 51.51
CA ALA A 15 -22.92 -16.03 51.33
C ALA A 15 -22.15 -14.77 51.78
N SER A 16 -22.47 -13.65 51.10
CA SER A 16 -22.59 -12.27 51.62
C SER A 16 -21.47 -11.62 52.46
N ALA A 17 -20.87 -10.56 51.89
CA ALA A 17 -21.10 -9.14 52.27
C ALA A 17 -19.84 -8.25 52.45
N SER A 18 -20.04 -6.98 52.09
CA SER A 18 -19.46 -5.74 52.65
C SER A 18 -17.94 -5.53 52.77
N GLU A 19 -17.43 -4.66 51.88
CA GLU A 19 -17.10 -3.25 52.19
C GLU A 19 -15.72 -2.86 52.81
N GLU A 20 -15.03 -1.99 52.07
CA GLU A 20 -14.08 -0.93 52.48
C GLU A 20 -12.65 -1.21 53.01
N LEU A 21 -11.91 -0.08 53.05
CA LEU A 21 -10.48 0.17 53.29
C LEU A 21 -10.26 0.52 54.80
N PRO A 22 -9.05 0.89 55.31
CA PRO A 22 -7.75 1.15 54.65
C PRO A 22 -6.51 0.55 55.35
N SER A 23 -5.34 0.94 54.86
CA SER A 23 -4.03 0.89 55.55
C SER A 23 -3.98 1.89 56.73
N PRO A 24 -3.02 1.81 57.69
CA PRO A 24 -1.63 2.21 57.40
C PRO A 24 -0.48 1.54 58.20
N VAL A 25 0.74 1.82 57.71
CA VAL A 25 2.06 1.80 58.37
C VAL A 25 2.14 2.90 59.48
N PRO A 26 3.17 3.05 60.38
CA PRO A 26 4.62 2.98 60.05
C PRO A 26 5.62 2.57 61.17
N THR A 27 6.93 2.56 60.79
CA THR A 27 8.21 2.94 61.47
C THR A 27 8.40 2.83 63.01
N GLU A 28 9.60 2.65 63.61
CA GLU A 28 11.03 2.62 63.19
C GLU A 28 11.85 1.85 64.29
N PHE A 29 13.19 1.73 64.42
CA PHE A 29 14.45 2.27 63.85
C PHE A 29 15.62 1.28 64.28
N SER A 30 16.90 1.30 63.90
CA SER A 30 17.72 2.08 62.93
C SER A 30 19.07 1.38 62.59
N THR A 31 19.74 1.88 61.54
CA THR A 31 21.20 1.88 61.23
C THR A 31 22.14 0.73 61.66
N ALA A 32 22.69 0.01 60.66
CA ALA A 32 24.07 0.22 60.16
C ALA A 32 24.29 -0.49 58.78
N THR A 33 25.21 0.04 57.95
CA THR A 33 25.55 -0.43 56.57
C THR A 33 27.04 -0.08 56.27
N PRO A 34 27.69 -0.42 55.12
CA PRO A 34 27.19 -1.05 53.88
C PRO A 34 28.08 -2.14 53.19
N ASN A 35 27.51 -2.76 52.14
CA ASN A 35 28.17 -3.38 50.95
C ASN A 35 29.09 -4.63 51.14
N SER A 36 29.15 -5.62 50.21
CA SER A 36 28.45 -5.83 48.92
C SER A 36 28.68 -7.26 48.35
N VAL A 37 27.91 -7.62 47.30
CA VAL A 37 28.07 -8.76 46.35
C VAL A 37 27.36 -10.10 46.69
N GLU A 38 26.20 -10.24 46.05
CA GLU A 38 25.57 -11.39 45.33
C GLU A 38 25.85 -12.87 45.71
N ASP A 39 24.76 -13.64 45.72
CA ASP A 39 24.67 -15.06 46.05
C ASP A 39 25.06 -16.05 44.94
N SER A 40 25.37 -17.28 45.33
CA SER A 40 25.13 -18.48 44.50
C SER A 40 24.71 -19.67 45.37
N VAL A 41 23.73 -20.44 44.92
CA VAL A 41 23.12 -21.57 45.65
C VAL A 41 23.51 -22.90 44.99
N THR A 42 23.85 -23.91 45.80
CA THR A 42 24.35 -25.22 45.32
C THR A 42 23.69 -26.41 46.02
N THR A 43 23.73 -27.57 45.34
CA THR A 43 23.46 -28.96 45.82
C THR A 43 22.03 -29.29 46.28
N ALA A 44 21.27 -30.19 45.62
CA ALA A 44 21.38 -31.68 45.50
C ALA A 44 20.57 -32.41 46.61
N SER A 45 20.12 -33.68 46.57
CA SER A 45 20.17 -34.85 45.63
C SER A 45 19.17 -35.91 46.15
N SER A 46 18.70 -36.96 45.45
CA SER A 46 18.68 -37.44 44.04
C SER A 46 17.85 -38.75 43.96
N THR A 47 17.69 -39.36 42.75
CA THR A 47 17.42 -40.83 42.49
C THR A 47 16.06 -41.40 42.97
N SER A 48 15.46 -42.49 42.45
CA SER A 48 15.70 -43.51 41.37
C SER A 48 14.42 -44.39 41.26
N ALA A 49 14.19 -45.36 40.35
CA ALA A 49 14.54 -45.68 38.94
C ALA A 49 13.73 -46.94 38.52
N ASP A 50 13.69 -47.30 37.22
CA ASP A 50 13.48 -48.65 36.60
C ASP A 50 12.65 -48.64 35.29
N ASP A 51 13.34 -48.52 34.14
CA ASP A 51 13.42 -49.45 32.98
C ASP A 51 12.35 -50.57 32.80
N LEU A 52 11.91 -51.01 31.61
CA LEU A 52 12.17 -50.74 30.16
C LEU A 52 10.92 -51.24 29.35
N VAL A 53 10.79 -51.49 28.03
CA VAL A 53 11.65 -51.67 26.81
C VAL A 53 10.82 -51.32 25.53
N ASP A 54 11.48 -51.23 24.36
CA ASP A 54 11.09 -51.52 22.94
C ASP A 54 9.65 -51.28 22.38
N GLU A 55 9.41 -50.86 21.12
CA GLU A 55 10.28 -50.73 19.93
C GLU A 55 9.86 -49.59 18.95
N VAL A 56 10.85 -48.92 18.33
CA VAL A 56 10.90 -48.10 17.07
C VAL A 56 9.65 -47.37 16.49
N THR A 57 9.78 -46.04 16.28
CA THR A 57 9.46 -45.35 14.99
C THR A 57 10.13 -43.96 14.88
N GLU A 58 10.33 -43.45 13.65
CA GLU A 58 11.12 -42.24 13.36
C GLU A 58 10.39 -40.89 13.61
N VAL A 59 11.14 -39.83 13.95
CA VAL A 59 10.66 -38.43 13.93
C VAL A 59 11.69 -37.52 13.24
N LYS A 60 11.23 -36.72 12.26
CA LYS A 60 12.04 -35.79 11.45
C LYS A 60 12.13 -34.40 12.09
N PRO A 61 13.24 -33.66 11.96
CA PRO A 61 13.34 -32.28 12.43
C PRO A 61 12.42 -31.33 11.63
N LYS A 62 11.90 -30.28 12.29
CA LYS A 62 10.97 -29.31 11.67
C LYS A 62 11.69 -28.43 10.65
N LYS A 63 11.04 -28.22 9.50
CA LYS A 63 11.55 -27.44 8.36
C LYS A 63 11.55 -25.93 8.69
N VAL A 64 12.70 -25.27 8.55
CA VAL A 64 12.80 -23.80 8.59
C VAL A 64 12.56 -23.25 7.19
N ILE A 65 11.73 -22.21 7.07
CA ILE A 65 11.41 -21.54 5.81
C ILE A 65 12.56 -20.58 5.46
N ARG A 66 13.06 -20.63 4.23
CA ARG A 66 14.13 -19.74 3.72
C ARG A 66 13.53 -18.49 3.04
N MET A 67 14.37 -17.53 2.69
CA MET A 67 13.95 -16.19 2.28
C MET A 67 13.79 -16.04 0.75
N ASP A 68 14.13 -17.09 0.00
CA ASP A 68 14.40 -17.05 -1.45
C ASP A 68 13.62 -18.14 -2.24
N ASP A 69 12.48 -18.62 -1.72
CA ASP A 69 11.61 -19.60 -2.40
C ASP A 69 10.74 -18.91 -3.48
N ASP A 70 11.32 -18.67 -4.68
CA ASP A 70 10.71 -17.98 -5.84
C ASP A 70 9.42 -18.61 -6.42
N ALA A 71 8.92 -19.71 -5.85
CA ALA A 71 7.80 -20.49 -6.39
C ALA A 71 6.41 -19.88 -6.18
N TYR A 72 6.28 -18.72 -5.52
CA TYR A 72 4.99 -18.23 -5.00
C TYR A 72 4.48 -16.87 -5.49
N PHE A 73 5.30 -15.99 -6.09
CA PHE A 73 4.82 -14.66 -6.54
C PHE A 73 5.48 -14.18 -7.84
N PRO A 74 4.70 -13.71 -8.85
CA PRO A 74 5.24 -13.23 -10.12
C PRO A 74 5.75 -11.77 -10.04
N SER A 75 6.85 -11.48 -10.73
CA SER A 75 7.47 -10.15 -10.80
C SER A 75 6.76 -9.21 -11.77
N LEU A 76 6.51 -7.96 -11.36
CA LEU A 76 5.95 -6.90 -12.22
C LEU A 76 6.91 -5.71 -12.41
N GLY A 77 7.30 -5.50 -13.67
CA GLY A 77 7.61 -4.20 -14.28
C GLY A 77 8.59 -3.26 -13.57
N ASP A 78 9.87 -3.33 -13.95
CA ASP A 78 10.87 -2.33 -13.59
C ASP A 78 10.68 -1.02 -14.40
N ALA A 79 10.87 0.14 -13.77
CA ALA A 79 10.73 1.45 -14.40
C ALA A 79 11.74 2.47 -13.83
N THR A 80 12.78 2.76 -14.60
CA THR A 80 13.95 3.53 -14.17
C THR A 80 13.71 5.04 -14.08
N GLY A 81 14.13 5.69 -12.99
CA GLY A 81 14.16 7.15 -12.88
C GLY A 81 15.00 7.66 -11.71
N SER A 82 16.21 8.17 -11.97
CA SER A 82 17.13 8.64 -10.92
C SER A 82 16.82 10.06 -10.45
N ALA A 83 16.86 10.28 -9.13
CA ALA A 83 17.06 11.60 -8.54
C ALA A 83 18.56 12.03 -8.62
N PRO A 84 18.94 13.25 -8.20
CA PRO A 84 19.09 13.50 -6.76
C PRO A 84 18.51 14.84 -6.26
N ALA A 85 18.46 14.98 -4.93
CA ALA A 85 18.14 16.22 -4.21
C ALA A 85 19.42 17.13 -4.09
N LEU A 86 19.51 18.24 -3.36
CA LEU A 86 18.83 18.72 -2.14
C LEU A 86 19.18 20.23 -1.89
N TRP A 87 18.66 20.83 -0.81
CA TRP A 87 18.99 22.16 -0.22
C TRP A 87 18.27 23.41 -0.76
N GLY A 88 17.80 24.22 0.19
CA GLY A 88 17.69 25.68 0.17
C GLY A 88 18.20 26.21 1.54
N PRO A 89 17.85 27.43 2.00
CA PRO A 89 17.05 28.47 1.37
C PRO A 89 17.77 29.85 1.30
N SER A 90 17.03 30.87 0.83
CA SER A 90 17.25 32.33 0.96
C SER A 90 18.53 32.98 0.40
N SER A 91 18.33 34.03 -0.41
CA SER A 91 19.30 35.10 -0.64
C SER A 91 18.61 36.37 -1.13
N ASP A 92 18.98 37.52 -0.55
CA ASP A 92 18.46 38.84 -0.93
C ASP A 92 19.41 39.55 -1.93
N SER A 93 18.90 40.55 -2.64
CA SER A 93 19.64 41.59 -3.38
C SER A 93 20.49 41.26 -4.64
N ALA A 94 20.16 41.92 -5.76
CA ALA A 94 21.07 42.71 -6.62
C ALA A 94 20.23 43.42 -7.72
N LYS A 95 19.96 44.72 -7.64
CA LYS A 95 20.83 45.83 -8.08
C LYS A 95 21.27 45.76 -9.55
N SER A 96 20.61 46.55 -10.39
CA SER A 96 21.21 47.17 -11.58
C SER A 96 21.32 48.69 -11.36
N SER A 97 22.26 49.35 -12.02
CA SER A 97 22.53 50.79 -11.80
C SER A 97 23.27 51.41 -12.98
N TRP A 98 22.79 52.53 -13.52
CA TRP A 98 23.51 53.83 -13.54
C TRP A 98 22.68 54.94 -14.21
N ALA A 99 22.38 56.02 -13.49
CA ALA A 99 22.14 57.37 -14.04
C ALA A 99 22.14 58.38 -12.88
N LYS A 100 22.94 59.46 -12.98
CA LYS A 100 22.92 60.58 -12.02
C LYS A 100 22.76 61.91 -12.77
N PRO A 101 21.80 62.77 -12.40
CA PRO A 101 21.85 64.19 -12.72
C PRO A 101 22.31 65.02 -11.51
N ILE A 102 23.34 65.80 -11.79
CA ILE A 102 23.84 67.00 -11.09
C ILE A 102 22.80 67.72 -10.21
N SER A 103 23.11 67.91 -8.92
CA SER A 103 22.32 68.74 -8.00
C SER A 103 23.03 70.06 -7.68
N SER A 104 22.67 71.16 -8.35
CA SER A 104 23.23 72.48 -8.07
C SER A 104 22.23 73.63 -8.28
N PHE A 105 21.04 73.52 -7.69
CA PHE A 105 20.12 74.64 -7.49
C PHE A 105 19.93 74.90 -6.00
N ARG A 106 20.24 76.11 -5.54
CA ARG A 106 19.84 76.60 -4.21
C ARG A 106 18.45 77.23 -4.33
N PRO A 107 17.39 76.68 -3.72
CA PRO A 107 16.15 77.44 -3.56
C PRO A 107 16.41 78.60 -2.59
N ALA A 108 15.93 79.79 -2.92
CA ALA A 108 15.96 80.93 -2.00
C ALA A 108 15.12 80.63 -0.75
N VAL A 109 15.54 81.17 0.40
CA VAL A 109 14.84 81.03 1.68
C VAL A 109 13.45 81.66 1.56
N LYS A 110 12.42 80.82 1.45
CA LYS A 110 11.03 81.25 1.62
C LYS A 110 10.73 81.35 3.12
N SER A 111 9.94 82.36 3.50
CA SER A 111 9.54 82.62 4.88
C SER A 111 8.89 81.39 5.53
N SER A 112 9.26 81.07 6.77
CA SER A 112 8.75 79.93 7.55
C SER A 112 7.30 80.09 8.04
N SER A 113 6.50 80.90 7.35
CA SER A 113 5.13 81.25 7.70
C SER A 113 4.23 81.10 6.47
N THR A 114 3.25 80.21 6.55
CA THR A 114 2.27 79.96 5.50
C THR A 114 0.99 80.71 5.83
N GLN A 115 0.40 81.38 4.84
CA GLN A 115 -0.91 82.02 4.96
C GLN A 115 -1.99 81.14 4.34
N VAL A 116 -3.08 80.91 5.06
CA VAL A 116 -4.23 80.11 4.59
C VAL A 116 -5.52 80.84 4.90
N THR A 117 -6.32 81.12 3.87
CA THR A 117 -7.70 81.59 4.02
C THR A 117 -8.69 80.44 3.93
N PHE A 118 -9.80 80.55 4.65
CA PHE A 118 -10.98 79.70 4.47
C PHE A 118 -12.25 80.44 4.86
N ILE A 119 -13.41 79.95 4.41
CA ILE A 119 -14.70 80.62 4.58
C ILE A 119 -15.69 79.64 5.23
N ILE A 120 -16.42 80.10 6.25
CA ILE A 120 -17.56 79.41 6.84
C ILE A 120 -18.85 80.18 6.49
N ALA A 121 -19.90 79.46 6.12
CA ALA A 121 -21.24 80.02 5.90
C ALA A 121 -22.00 80.15 7.23
N ASP A 122 -22.80 81.22 7.38
CA ASP A 122 -23.48 81.54 8.65
C ASP A 122 -24.42 80.41 9.14
N GLU A 123 -25.07 79.70 8.21
CA GLU A 123 -25.88 78.50 8.46
C GLU A 123 -25.11 77.38 9.17
N GLN A 124 -23.84 77.19 8.80
CA GLN A 124 -22.96 76.17 9.38
C GLN A 124 -22.32 76.64 10.70
N GLN A 125 -22.32 77.95 10.99
CA GLN A 125 -21.60 78.51 12.11
C GLN A 125 -22.37 78.35 13.44
N GLN A 126 -21.67 78.16 14.55
CA GLN A 126 -22.23 78.31 15.89
C GLN A 126 -22.44 79.80 16.25
N ASN A 127 -23.40 80.08 17.13
CA ASN A 127 -23.78 81.43 17.54
C ASN A 127 -23.08 81.82 18.86
N LEU A 128 -21.78 82.06 18.82
CA LEU A 128 -20.98 82.48 19.99
C LEU A 128 -20.93 84.00 20.15
N ALA A 129 -20.80 84.47 21.40
CA ALA A 129 -20.60 85.87 21.70
C ALA A 129 -19.21 86.35 21.26
N LYS A 130 -19.06 87.64 20.91
CA LYS A 130 -17.78 88.23 20.47
C LYS A 130 -16.62 87.95 21.43
N GLY A 131 -16.87 88.01 22.73
CA GLY A 131 -15.86 87.76 23.78
C GLY A 131 -15.40 86.30 23.90
N GLU A 132 -16.11 85.35 23.30
CA GLU A 132 -15.74 83.92 23.31
C GLU A 132 -14.90 83.58 22.07
N LEU A 133 -15.25 84.15 20.91
CA LEU A 133 -14.45 84.06 19.68
C LEU A 133 -13.00 84.55 19.92
N PHE A 134 -12.81 85.66 20.63
CA PHE A 134 -11.46 86.12 20.97
C PHE A 134 -10.72 85.21 21.97
N LYS A 135 -11.42 84.52 22.90
CA LYS A 135 -10.81 83.49 23.76
C LYS A 135 -10.35 82.29 22.94
N ILE A 136 -11.13 81.87 21.94
CA ILE A 136 -10.78 80.79 21.01
C ILE A 136 -9.53 81.16 20.20
N PHE A 137 -9.51 82.36 19.61
CA PHE A 137 -8.35 82.83 18.84
C PHE A 137 -7.08 82.94 19.71
N ALA A 138 -7.20 83.51 20.91
CA ALA A 138 -6.07 83.62 21.85
C ALA A 138 -5.55 82.24 22.30
N LYS A 139 -6.44 81.26 22.53
CA LYS A 139 -6.06 79.88 22.87
C LYS A 139 -5.28 79.21 21.74
N ILE A 140 -5.74 79.34 20.49
CA ILE A 140 -5.10 78.77 19.30
C ILE A 140 -3.76 79.47 18.98
N GLN A 141 -3.69 80.79 19.18
CA GLN A 141 -2.44 81.54 19.05
C GLN A 141 -1.41 81.11 20.11
N ALA A 142 -1.85 80.82 21.34
CA ALA A 142 -0.99 80.33 22.42
C ALA A 142 -0.55 78.86 22.26
N SER A 143 -1.40 77.98 21.72
CA SER A 143 -1.09 76.56 21.56
C SER A 143 -0.28 76.23 20.31
N LEU A 144 -0.57 76.89 19.18
CA LEU A 144 -0.03 76.54 17.86
C LEU A 144 0.87 77.62 17.24
N ASN A 145 1.02 78.79 17.88
CA ASN A 145 1.76 79.95 17.36
C ASN A 145 1.28 80.40 15.96
N VAL A 146 -0.04 80.34 15.74
CA VAL A 146 -0.71 80.79 14.50
C VAL A 146 -1.57 82.00 14.83
N LYS A 147 -1.38 83.12 14.12
CA LYS A 147 -2.26 84.28 14.21
C LYS A 147 -3.57 83.99 13.46
N VAL A 148 -4.69 84.35 14.07
CA VAL A 148 -6.04 84.17 13.53
C VAL A 148 -6.72 85.53 13.36
N GLU A 149 -7.07 85.86 12.12
CA GLU A 149 -7.88 87.02 11.77
C GLU A 149 -9.23 86.57 11.19
N SER A 150 -10.30 87.33 11.44
CA SER A 150 -11.68 86.92 11.15
C SER A 150 -12.50 88.11 10.62
N THR A 151 -12.79 88.10 9.32
CA THR A 151 -13.60 89.13 8.64
C THR A 151 -15.01 88.59 8.36
N TYR A 152 -16.04 89.26 8.87
CA TYR A 152 -17.43 88.91 8.59
C TYR A 152 -18.01 89.83 7.50
N SER A 153 -18.47 89.26 6.39
CA SER A 153 -19.10 89.99 5.30
C SER A 153 -20.62 89.95 5.43
N GLY A 154 -21.22 91.07 5.86
CA GLY A 154 -22.67 91.20 6.03
C GLY A 154 -23.46 91.06 4.73
N ALA A 155 -22.87 91.44 3.59
CA ALA A 155 -23.51 91.34 2.28
C ALA A 155 -23.62 89.89 1.76
N THR A 156 -22.74 88.98 2.21
CA THR A 156 -22.66 87.60 1.71
C THR A 156 -22.94 86.53 2.77
N LYS A 157 -23.29 86.92 4.01
CA LYS A 157 -23.51 86.02 5.17
C LYS A 157 -22.43 84.94 5.32
N LYS A 158 -21.17 85.36 5.19
CA LYS A 158 -19.98 84.48 5.20
C LYS A 158 -18.89 85.11 6.06
N ARG A 159 -18.22 84.28 6.86
CA ARG A 159 -17.07 84.67 7.68
C ARG A 159 -15.81 84.07 7.09
N THR A 160 -14.89 84.93 6.68
CA THR A 160 -13.58 84.56 6.14
C THR A 160 -12.56 84.62 7.26
N PHE A 161 -11.83 83.52 7.45
CA PHE A 161 -10.73 83.42 8.39
C PHE A 161 -9.41 83.46 7.62
N LEU A 162 -8.45 84.22 8.13
CA LEU A 162 -7.07 84.25 7.66
C LEU A 162 -6.18 83.71 8.78
N LEU A 163 -5.41 82.66 8.46
CA LEU A 163 -4.39 82.09 9.32
C LEU A 163 -3.01 82.49 8.82
N ASN A 164 -2.11 82.81 9.73
CA ASN A 164 -0.70 83.08 9.43
C ASN A 164 0.21 82.50 10.53
N GLY A 165 1.05 81.52 10.19
CA GLY A 165 1.92 80.83 11.16
C GLY A 165 2.74 79.71 10.51
N PRO A 166 3.44 78.87 11.31
CA PRO A 166 4.27 77.78 10.80
C PRO A 166 3.48 76.79 9.93
N SER A 167 4.08 76.33 8.83
CA SER A 167 3.35 75.58 7.79
C SER A 167 2.68 74.30 8.29
N ASP A 168 3.25 73.64 9.29
CA ASP A 168 2.76 72.40 9.86
C ASP A 168 1.63 72.63 10.89
N ASN A 169 1.63 73.79 11.55
CA ASN A 169 0.68 74.17 12.59
C ASN A 169 -0.58 74.85 12.01
N VAL A 170 -0.47 75.56 10.89
CA VAL A 170 -1.60 76.22 10.20
C VAL A 170 -2.74 75.27 9.83
N PRO A 171 -2.54 74.05 9.26
CA PRO A 171 -3.64 73.11 9.02
C PRO A 171 -4.28 72.60 10.32
N GLN A 172 -3.51 72.44 11.40
CA GLN A 172 -4.05 72.08 12.71
C GLN A 172 -4.92 73.20 13.29
N ALA A 173 -4.46 74.46 13.22
CA ALA A 173 -5.20 75.64 13.66
C ALA A 173 -6.49 75.85 12.85
N LYS A 174 -6.46 75.60 11.53
CA LYS A 174 -7.65 75.58 10.66
C LYS A 174 -8.69 74.58 11.15
N ARG A 175 -8.26 73.36 11.48
CA ARG A 175 -9.15 72.30 11.96
C ARG A 175 -9.70 72.57 13.37
N GLU A 176 -8.87 73.10 14.28
CA GLU A 176 -9.29 73.56 15.60
C GLU A 176 -10.40 74.62 15.52
N LEU A 177 -10.24 75.62 14.63
CA LEU A 177 -11.26 76.64 14.38
C LEU A 177 -12.55 76.05 13.79
N ILE A 178 -12.46 75.22 12.75
CA ILE A 178 -13.64 74.61 12.13
C ILE A 178 -14.42 73.77 13.16
N ARG A 179 -13.73 72.98 13.98
CA ARG A 179 -14.32 72.19 15.07
C ARG A 179 -15.04 73.05 16.12
N GLN A 180 -14.48 74.20 16.51
CA GLN A 180 -15.06 75.06 17.55
C GLN A 180 -16.09 76.08 17.03
N LEU A 181 -16.13 76.32 15.72
CA LEU A 181 -16.97 77.34 15.09
C LEU A 181 -18.09 76.80 14.20
N THR A 182 -18.10 75.50 13.85
CA THR A 182 -19.20 74.86 13.10
C THR A 182 -20.15 74.08 14.00
N LYS A 183 -21.44 74.05 13.64
CA LYS A 183 -22.45 73.23 14.30
C LYS A 183 -22.14 71.73 14.05
N PRO A 184 -22.37 70.83 15.03
CA PRO A 184 -22.24 69.40 14.78
C PRO A 184 -23.29 68.95 13.75
N THR A 185 -22.83 68.23 12.74
CA THR A 185 -23.64 67.69 11.65
C THR A 185 -23.71 66.17 11.73
N LYS A 186 -24.89 65.62 11.45
CA LYS A 186 -25.12 64.18 11.34
C LYS A 186 -25.15 63.78 9.86
N ILE A 187 -24.41 62.74 9.48
CA ILE A 187 -24.40 62.16 8.14
C ILE A 187 -24.70 60.67 8.25
N SER A 188 -25.70 60.19 7.51
CA SER A 188 -25.99 58.77 7.34
C SER A 188 -25.54 58.25 5.96
N PHE A 189 -25.25 56.96 5.89
CA PHE A 189 -25.10 56.16 4.67
C PHE A 189 -25.17 54.66 5.01
N GLU A 190 -25.22 53.80 4.01
CA GLU A 190 -25.39 52.35 4.20
C GLU A 190 -24.13 51.56 3.85
N ILE A 191 -23.93 50.44 4.55
CA ILE A 191 -22.92 49.40 4.27
C ILE A 191 -23.55 48.00 4.40
N PRO A 192 -23.10 46.96 3.68
CA PRO A 192 -23.60 45.60 3.85
C PRO A 192 -23.27 45.00 5.22
N SER A 193 -24.20 44.27 5.86
CA SER A 193 -24.02 43.75 7.23
C SER A 193 -22.79 42.86 7.38
N LYS A 194 -22.48 42.04 6.37
CA LYS A 194 -21.31 41.15 6.32
C LYS A 194 -19.96 41.90 6.46
N LEU A 195 -19.90 43.20 6.12
CA LEU A 195 -18.68 44.03 6.21
C LEU A 195 -18.56 44.84 7.50
N ARG A 196 -19.59 44.83 8.36
CA ARG A 196 -19.62 45.51 9.67
C ARG A 196 -18.39 45.17 10.53
N SER A 197 -17.99 43.91 10.53
CA SER A 197 -16.85 43.39 11.30
C SER A 197 -15.50 43.92 10.80
N ALA A 198 -15.34 44.13 9.49
CA ALA A 198 -14.13 44.71 8.88
C ALA A 198 -14.02 46.21 9.14
N VAL A 199 -15.14 46.94 9.00
CA VAL A 199 -15.22 48.39 9.28
C VAL A 199 -14.96 48.71 10.76
N ILE A 200 -15.35 47.82 11.68
CA ILE A 200 -15.06 47.96 13.12
C ILE A 200 -13.64 47.46 13.47
N GLY A 201 -13.26 46.28 12.96
CA GLY A 201 -12.00 45.60 13.25
C GLY A 201 -11.99 44.91 14.62
N SER A 202 -11.10 43.93 14.83
CA SER A 202 -11.01 43.18 16.08
C SER A 202 -10.72 44.11 17.27
N GLY A 203 -11.66 44.19 18.23
CA GLY A 203 -11.57 45.13 19.35
C GLY A 203 -11.67 46.62 18.97
N GLY A 204 -12.19 46.95 17.78
CA GLY A 204 -12.30 48.32 17.27
C GLY A 204 -11.05 48.83 16.53
N LYS A 205 -10.09 47.97 16.17
CA LYS A 205 -8.77 48.37 15.66
C LYS A 205 -8.78 49.20 14.37
N THR A 206 -9.78 49.08 13.50
CA THR A 206 -9.88 49.89 12.27
C THR A 206 -10.72 51.15 12.49
N LEU A 207 -11.78 51.07 13.30
CA LEU A 207 -12.65 52.22 13.57
C LEU A 207 -12.06 53.23 14.57
N LYS A 208 -11.36 52.78 15.62
CA LYS A 208 -10.71 53.66 16.62
C LYS A 208 -9.75 54.69 16.00
N PRO A 209 -8.76 54.33 15.16
CA PRO A 209 -7.89 55.32 14.54
C PRO A 209 -8.63 56.24 13.55
N ILE A 210 -9.78 55.83 12.99
CA ILE A 210 -10.64 56.75 12.23
C ILE A 210 -11.28 57.77 13.19
N ILE A 211 -11.92 57.31 14.27
CA ILE A 211 -12.56 58.16 15.29
C ILE A 211 -11.54 59.13 15.91
N GLU A 212 -10.33 58.69 16.22
CA GLU A 212 -9.25 59.54 16.74
C GLU A 212 -8.80 60.55 15.68
N ALA A 213 -8.50 60.10 14.45
CA ALA A 213 -8.00 60.94 13.37
C ALA A 213 -9.04 61.93 12.82
N THR A 214 -10.35 61.69 12.96
CA THR A 214 -11.42 62.64 12.58
C THR A 214 -12.00 63.40 13.79
N SER A 215 -11.91 62.86 15.00
CA SER A 215 -12.53 63.39 16.23
C SER A 215 -14.07 63.42 16.18
N VAL A 216 -14.66 62.42 15.53
CA VAL A 216 -16.09 62.31 15.20
C VAL A 216 -16.69 61.04 15.79
N ARG A 217 -17.94 61.12 16.27
CA ARG A 217 -18.68 59.96 16.79
C ARG A 217 -19.24 59.15 15.61
N ILE A 218 -19.04 57.84 15.62
CA ILE A 218 -19.49 56.94 14.56
C ILE A 218 -20.27 55.79 15.19
N ASP A 219 -21.59 55.80 15.03
CA ASP A 219 -22.49 54.74 15.46
C ASP A 219 -22.91 53.90 14.25
N ILE A 220 -22.41 52.66 14.18
CA ILE A 220 -22.79 51.68 13.17
C ILE A 220 -23.92 50.82 13.72
N GLY A 221 -25.02 50.73 12.98
CA GLY A 221 -26.18 49.91 13.32
C GLY A 221 -25.80 48.50 13.77
N ARG A 222 -26.56 47.96 14.73
CA ARG A 222 -26.52 46.54 15.05
C ARG A 222 -27.57 45.85 14.19
N GLU A 223 -27.23 44.69 13.66
CA GLU A 223 -28.22 43.76 13.14
C GLU A 223 -29.09 43.36 14.34
N SER A 224 -30.39 43.64 14.27
CA SER A 224 -31.34 43.37 15.35
C SER A 224 -32.09 42.08 15.04
N ASP A 225 -31.94 41.08 15.91
CA ASP A 225 -32.68 39.82 15.88
C ASP A 225 -34.14 40.05 16.30
N ASN A 226 -34.88 40.81 15.48
CA ASN A 226 -36.27 41.19 15.70
C ASN A 226 -37.17 40.27 14.84
N PRO A 227 -37.88 39.28 15.41
CA PRO A 227 -38.47 38.17 14.63
C PRO A 227 -39.60 38.53 13.65
N GLU A 228 -40.07 39.79 13.64
CA GLU A 228 -41.25 40.20 12.87
C GLU A 228 -40.89 40.78 11.48
N GLU A 229 -39.66 41.29 11.31
CA GLU A 229 -39.14 41.83 10.03
C GLU A 229 -38.39 40.79 9.18
N SER A 230 -38.58 39.49 9.45
CA SER A 230 -38.11 38.39 8.59
C SER A 230 -39.17 37.93 7.57
N SER A 231 -40.22 38.72 7.38
CA SER A 231 -41.40 38.39 6.56
C SER A 231 -41.45 39.09 5.19
N SER A 232 -40.61 40.09 4.94
CA SER A 232 -40.36 40.62 3.59
C SER A 232 -39.40 39.69 2.83
N LEU A 233 -39.78 39.32 1.61
CA LEU A 233 -38.89 38.59 0.70
C LEU A 233 -37.63 39.45 0.44
N LEU A 234 -36.46 38.90 0.77
CA LEU A 234 -35.18 39.53 0.43
C LEU A 234 -35.03 39.60 -1.08
N THR A 235 -34.46 40.70 -1.58
CA THR A 235 -34.04 40.77 -2.98
C THR A 235 -32.79 39.90 -3.21
N GLU A 236 -32.60 39.38 -4.44
CA GLU A 236 -31.46 38.48 -4.75
C GLU A 236 -30.09 39.06 -4.37
N ASP A 237 -29.94 40.38 -4.40
CA ASP A 237 -28.70 41.07 -4.05
C ASP A 237 -28.54 41.25 -2.52
N GLU A 238 -29.63 41.34 -1.74
CA GLU A 238 -29.58 41.37 -0.26
C GLU A 238 -29.15 40.04 0.34
N GLU A 239 -29.54 38.90 -0.25
CA GLU A 239 -29.02 37.59 0.14
C GLU A 239 -27.50 37.50 -0.12
N LEU A 240 -27.07 38.01 -1.27
CA LEU A 240 -25.68 38.00 -1.72
C LEU A 240 -24.78 38.85 -0.82
N PHE A 241 -25.15 40.10 -0.54
CA PHE A 241 -24.31 41.06 0.18
C PHE A 241 -24.62 41.16 1.69
N GLY A 242 -25.80 40.70 2.13
CA GLY A 242 -26.34 40.90 3.48
C GLY A 242 -27.16 42.18 3.59
N LYS A 243 -28.07 42.23 4.57
CA LYS A 243 -28.95 43.39 4.84
C LYS A 243 -28.14 44.69 4.92
N SER A 244 -28.68 45.79 4.40
CA SER A 244 -27.99 47.08 4.52
C SER A 244 -28.07 47.60 5.97
N LEU A 245 -26.93 48.00 6.52
CA LEU A 245 -26.82 48.62 7.83
C LEU A 245 -26.53 50.10 7.67
N THR A 246 -27.30 50.92 8.39
CA THR A 246 -27.06 52.36 8.47
C THR A 246 -25.88 52.67 9.38
N VAL A 247 -24.96 53.50 8.86
CA VAL A 247 -23.85 54.10 9.59
C VAL A 247 -24.19 55.56 9.83
N THR A 248 -24.27 55.98 11.09
CA THR A 248 -24.51 57.37 11.48
C THR A 248 -23.22 58.00 12.00
N ILE A 249 -22.84 59.14 11.44
CA ILE A 249 -21.61 59.87 11.76
C ILE A 249 -22.00 61.25 12.29
N GLU A 250 -21.58 61.60 13.51
CA GLU A 250 -21.92 62.85 14.21
C GLU A 250 -20.68 63.63 14.65
N GLY A 251 -20.48 64.83 14.10
CA GLY A 251 -19.29 65.64 14.36
C GLY A 251 -19.18 66.87 13.46
N ASP A 252 -17.97 67.41 13.27
CA ASP A 252 -17.73 68.56 12.40
C ASP A 252 -17.82 68.19 10.91
N ILE A 253 -18.16 69.17 10.07
CA ILE A 253 -18.48 68.97 8.65
C ILE A 253 -17.32 68.31 7.88
N GLN A 254 -16.07 68.63 8.21
CA GLN A 254 -14.91 68.04 7.53
C GLN A 254 -14.60 66.65 8.08
N GLY A 255 -14.56 66.49 9.40
CA GLY A 255 -14.38 65.20 10.05
C GLY A 255 -15.42 64.15 9.63
N CYS A 256 -16.68 64.54 9.45
CA CYS A 256 -17.74 63.62 8.99
C CYS A 256 -17.55 63.18 7.53
N SER A 257 -17.09 64.09 6.66
CA SER A 257 -16.75 63.79 5.25
C SER A 257 -15.55 62.84 5.16
N ASP A 258 -14.48 63.15 5.89
CA ASP A 258 -13.26 62.33 5.94
C ASP A 258 -13.51 60.94 6.55
N ALA A 259 -14.39 60.85 7.56
CA ALA A 259 -14.79 59.58 8.16
C ALA A 259 -15.59 58.71 7.17
N LYS A 260 -16.56 59.29 6.45
CA LYS A 260 -17.33 58.60 5.41
C LYS A 260 -16.43 58.11 4.29
N ALA A 261 -15.49 58.93 3.81
CA ALA A 261 -14.53 58.54 2.78
C ALA A 261 -13.64 57.36 3.21
N LYS A 262 -13.11 57.38 4.45
CA LYS A 262 -12.27 56.29 4.99
C LYS A 262 -13.04 54.98 5.17
N ILE A 263 -14.29 55.04 5.63
CA ILE A 263 -15.12 53.83 5.79
C ILE A 263 -15.48 53.24 4.42
N LEU A 264 -15.83 54.06 3.44
CA LEU A 264 -16.11 53.60 2.08
C LEU A 264 -14.86 53.03 1.38
N ALA A 265 -13.66 53.54 1.66
CA ALA A 265 -12.42 52.95 1.18
C ALA A 265 -12.22 51.50 1.70
N ILE A 266 -12.41 51.27 3.00
CA ILE A 266 -12.33 49.92 3.62
C ILE A 266 -13.38 48.97 3.01
N VAL A 267 -14.62 49.45 2.81
CA VAL A 267 -15.69 48.68 2.16
C VAL A 267 -15.32 48.31 0.72
N ASN A 268 -14.68 49.22 -0.03
CA ASN A 268 -14.26 48.97 -1.41
C ASN A 268 -13.06 48.02 -1.49
N GLU A 269 -12.07 48.13 -0.60
CA GLU A 269 -10.94 47.19 -0.51
C GLU A 269 -11.43 45.76 -0.26
N HIS A 270 -12.36 45.58 0.68
CA HIS A 270 -12.96 44.28 1.01
C HIS A 270 -14.02 43.79 0.00
N THR A 271 -14.40 44.57 -1.01
CA THR A 271 -15.33 44.15 -2.09
C THR A 271 -14.72 44.18 -3.50
N ARG A 272 -13.40 44.35 -3.61
CA ARG A 272 -12.67 44.44 -4.89
C ARG A 272 -12.79 43.18 -5.75
N THR A 273 -12.87 42.01 -5.12
CA THR A 273 -13.07 40.70 -5.75
C THR A 273 -14.38 40.10 -5.29
N LEU A 274 -15.24 39.67 -6.22
CA LEU A 274 -16.46 38.92 -5.93
C LEU A 274 -16.37 37.51 -6.51
N SER A 275 -17.03 36.56 -5.84
CA SER A 275 -17.24 35.19 -6.29
C SER A 275 -18.73 34.85 -6.17
N VAL A 276 -19.41 34.61 -7.28
CA VAL A 276 -20.85 34.37 -7.35
C VAL A 276 -21.11 32.95 -7.87
N ARG A 277 -22.05 32.24 -7.22
CA ARG A 277 -22.54 30.94 -7.70
C ARG A 277 -23.87 31.15 -8.42
N VAL A 278 -23.95 30.74 -9.68
CA VAL A 278 -25.21 30.74 -10.45
C VAL A 278 -25.74 29.30 -10.49
N PRO A 279 -26.91 29.00 -9.91
CA PRO A 279 -27.44 27.64 -9.88
C PRO A 279 -27.83 27.17 -11.29
N VAL A 280 -27.63 25.87 -11.55
CA VAL A 280 -27.92 25.20 -12.83
C VAL A 280 -28.83 24.02 -12.55
N SER A 281 -29.98 23.96 -13.24
CA SER A 281 -30.91 22.83 -13.12
C SER A 281 -30.30 21.56 -13.73
N GLU A 282 -30.69 20.38 -13.24
CA GLU A 282 -30.01 19.13 -13.62
C GLU A 282 -30.12 18.79 -15.11
N LYS A 283 -31.21 19.23 -15.75
CA LYS A 283 -31.43 19.14 -17.20
C LYS A 283 -30.44 19.96 -18.02
N LEU A 284 -29.93 21.06 -17.46
CA LEU A 284 -29.04 22.00 -18.15
C LEU A 284 -27.55 21.64 -17.98
N LYS A 285 -27.16 21.03 -16.85
CA LYS A 285 -25.76 20.64 -16.54
C LYS A 285 -24.94 20.15 -17.76
N PRO A 286 -25.38 19.14 -18.54
CA PRO A 286 -24.59 18.59 -19.65
C PRO A 286 -24.49 19.47 -20.91
N PHE A 287 -25.21 20.60 -20.98
CA PHE A 287 -25.13 21.55 -22.10
C PHE A 287 -24.31 22.80 -21.75
N VAL A 288 -24.18 23.13 -20.45
CA VAL A 288 -23.52 24.33 -19.94
C VAL A 288 -22.04 24.41 -20.37
N THR A 289 -21.31 23.30 -20.35
CA THR A 289 -19.90 23.27 -20.75
C THR A 289 -19.69 23.68 -22.20
N ASN A 290 -20.57 23.23 -23.11
CA ASN A 290 -20.43 23.49 -24.54
C ASN A 290 -20.88 24.92 -24.88
N GLU A 291 -21.95 25.43 -24.27
CA GLU A 291 -22.46 26.79 -24.52
C GLU A 291 -21.45 27.87 -24.08
N PHE A 292 -20.82 27.71 -22.90
CA PHE A 292 -19.91 28.73 -22.36
C PHE A 292 -18.44 28.54 -22.74
N ALA A 293 -18.08 27.48 -23.48
CA ALA A 293 -16.70 27.28 -23.98
C ALA A 293 -16.27 28.34 -25.01
N GLU A 294 -17.21 28.87 -25.81
CA GLU A 294 -16.96 29.94 -26.80
C GLU A 294 -17.38 31.34 -26.29
N ALA A 295 -17.85 31.46 -25.04
CA ALA A 295 -18.37 32.71 -24.50
C ALA A 295 -17.26 33.70 -24.11
N VAL A 296 -17.32 34.92 -24.66
CA VAL A 296 -16.37 36.00 -24.36
C VAL A 296 -16.84 36.79 -23.12
N PHE A 297 -16.06 36.73 -22.05
CA PHE A 297 -16.27 37.49 -20.81
C PHE A 297 -15.30 38.67 -20.69
N PRO A 298 -15.65 39.75 -19.96
CA PRO A 298 -14.73 40.87 -19.67
C PRO A 298 -13.41 40.44 -19.00
N GLU A 299 -12.35 41.24 -19.19
CA GLU A 299 -11.00 40.93 -18.71
C GLU A 299 -10.93 40.71 -17.18
N GLY A 300 -10.24 39.64 -16.78
CA GLY A 300 -10.00 39.30 -15.37
C GLY A 300 -11.13 38.51 -14.68
N ILE A 301 -12.12 38.02 -15.42
CA ILE A 301 -13.15 37.11 -14.90
C ILE A 301 -12.77 35.66 -15.19
N GLU A 302 -12.83 34.80 -14.17
CA GLU A 302 -12.76 33.35 -14.27
C GLU A 302 -14.16 32.75 -14.13
N VAL A 303 -14.57 31.93 -15.09
CA VAL A 303 -15.86 31.21 -15.09
C VAL A 303 -15.59 29.72 -15.06
N ILE A 304 -16.02 29.03 -13.99
CA ILE A 304 -15.86 27.59 -13.81
C ILE A 304 -17.24 26.95 -13.91
N CYS A 305 -17.46 26.21 -15.01
CA CYS A 305 -18.67 25.44 -15.24
C CYS A 305 -18.61 24.07 -14.53
N PRO A 306 -19.75 23.49 -14.12
CA PRO A 306 -19.81 22.13 -13.63
C PRO A 306 -19.66 21.12 -14.78
N GLU A 307 -18.89 20.05 -14.56
CA GLU A 307 -18.82 18.91 -15.47
C GLU A 307 -20.16 18.13 -15.49
N SER A 308 -20.51 17.53 -16.62
CA SER A 308 -21.78 16.77 -16.81
C SER A 308 -22.01 15.66 -15.78
N SER A 309 -20.93 15.05 -15.28
CA SER A 309 -20.92 13.98 -14.27
C SER A 309 -20.76 14.48 -12.83
N SER A 310 -20.61 15.78 -12.62
CA SER A 310 -20.31 16.36 -11.31
C SER A 310 -21.55 16.53 -10.43
N ARG A 311 -21.35 16.40 -9.11
CA ARG A 311 -22.37 16.75 -8.10
C ARG A 311 -22.55 18.27 -7.95
N ILE A 312 -21.70 19.08 -8.58
CA ILE A 312 -21.77 20.55 -8.52
C ILE A 312 -22.94 21.05 -9.38
N GLY A 313 -23.95 21.62 -8.73
CA GLY A 313 -25.15 22.19 -9.38
C GLY A 313 -25.07 23.69 -9.66
N TYR A 314 -23.89 24.26 -9.86
CA TYR A 314 -23.72 25.71 -10.10
C TYR A 314 -22.48 26.03 -10.94
N ILE A 315 -22.56 27.14 -11.67
CA ILE A 315 -21.40 27.81 -12.29
C ILE A 315 -20.80 28.78 -11.26
N LEU A 316 -19.48 28.81 -11.11
CA LEU A 316 -18.77 29.77 -10.27
C LEU A 316 -18.16 30.86 -11.14
N VAL A 317 -18.51 32.12 -10.86
CA VAL A 317 -17.99 33.32 -11.54
C VAL A 317 -17.17 34.12 -10.54
N THR A 318 -15.88 34.32 -10.80
CA THR A 318 -14.94 35.01 -9.89
C THR A 318 -14.19 36.12 -10.63
N GLY A 319 -14.03 37.30 -10.02
CA GLY A 319 -13.33 38.42 -10.67
C GLY A 319 -13.62 39.81 -10.09
N PRO A 320 -13.37 40.88 -10.87
CA PRO A 320 -13.73 42.25 -10.51
C PRO A 320 -15.23 42.42 -10.32
N ARG A 321 -15.63 43.20 -9.30
CA ARG A 321 -17.04 43.38 -8.90
C ARG A 321 -18.00 43.68 -10.05
N GLU A 322 -17.65 44.63 -10.92
CA GLU A 322 -18.53 45.09 -12.01
C GLU A 322 -18.69 44.00 -13.09
N GLY A 323 -17.58 43.48 -13.60
CA GLY A 323 -17.58 42.39 -14.57
C GLY A 323 -18.26 41.10 -14.09
N VAL A 324 -18.11 40.74 -12.81
CA VAL A 324 -18.81 39.57 -12.21
C VAL A 324 -20.33 39.74 -12.22
N ILE A 325 -20.85 40.95 -12.06
CA ILE A 325 -22.30 41.23 -12.14
C ILE A 325 -22.78 41.14 -13.58
N GLU A 326 -22.01 41.65 -14.55
CA GLU A 326 -22.32 41.51 -15.98
C GLU A 326 -22.31 40.05 -16.42
N ALA A 327 -21.26 39.29 -16.08
CA ALA A 327 -21.14 37.87 -16.38
C ALA A 327 -22.22 37.02 -15.68
N ARG A 328 -22.58 37.33 -14.43
CA ARG A 328 -23.74 36.70 -13.74
C ARG A 328 -25.01 36.87 -14.56
N ASN A 329 -25.27 38.09 -15.02
CA ASN A 329 -26.51 38.44 -15.70
C ASN A 329 -26.57 37.82 -17.11
N THR A 330 -25.47 37.83 -17.88
CA THR A 330 -25.42 37.15 -19.19
C THR A 330 -25.57 35.64 -19.06
N ILE A 331 -24.88 35.00 -18.09
CA ILE A 331 -25.03 33.57 -17.81
C ILE A 331 -26.48 33.22 -17.43
N LYS A 332 -27.13 34.02 -16.56
CA LYS A 332 -28.57 33.85 -16.25
C LYS A 332 -29.44 33.92 -17.52
N SER A 333 -29.23 34.91 -18.39
CA SER A 333 -29.99 35.05 -19.65
C SER A 333 -29.76 33.90 -20.64
N SER A 334 -28.53 33.40 -20.78
CA SER A 334 -28.21 32.24 -21.62
C SER A 334 -28.81 30.94 -21.07
N LEU A 335 -28.75 30.71 -19.75
CA LEU A 335 -29.38 29.53 -19.12
C LEU A 335 -30.90 29.50 -19.35
N VAL A 336 -31.59 30.65 -19.21
CA VAL A 336 -33.03 30.76 -19.53
C VAL A 336 -33.28 30.54 -21.03
N SER A 337 -32.37 30.99 -21.90
CA SER A 337 -32.47 30.79 -23.35
C SER A 337 -32.27 29.33 -23.76
N LEU A 338 -31.42 28.58 -23.05
CA LEU A 338 -31.21 27.13 -23.24
C LEU A 338 -32.42 26.31 -22.78
N ASP A 339 -32.96 26.59 -21.58
CA ASP A 339 -34.10 25.85 -21.02
C ASP A 339 -35.34 25.91 -21.93
N ASN A 340 -35.55 27.05 -22.60
CA ASN A 340 -36.60 27.23 -23.61
C ASN A 340 -36.33 26.52 -24.96
N GLN A 341 -35.09 26.10 -25.25
CA GLN A 341 -34.70 25.43 -26.50
C GLN A 341 -34.57 23.91 -26.40
N ILE A 342 -34.42 23.39 -25.18
CA ILE A 342 -34.22 21.96 -24.93
C ILE A 342 -35.56 21.22 -24.97
N VAL A 343 -35.62 20.21 -25.82
CA VAL A 343 -36.79 19.34 -26.04
C VAL A 343 -36.41 17.90 -25.72
N VAL A 344 -37.39 17.10 -25.30
CA VAL A 344 -37.27 15.66 -25.09
C VAL A 344 -38.03 14.93 -26.20
N GLU A 345 -37.35 14.12 -27.01
CA GLU A 345 -37.97 13.21 -27.99
C GLU A 345 -37.77 11.75 -27.56
N GLU A 346 -38.86 11.00 -27.36
CA GLU A 346 -38.78 9.56 -27.10
C GLU A 346 -38.71 8.76 -28.41
N ARG A 347 -37.81 7.79 -28.49
CA ARG A 347 -37.69 6.85 -29.62
C ARG A 347 -37.65 5.41 -29.13
N GLU A 348 -38.36 4.54 -29.84
CA GLU A 348 -38.22 3.10 -29.64
C GLU A 348 -36.88 2.62 -30.22
N VAL A 349 -36.04 2.07 -29.35
CA VAL A 349 -34.77 1.43 -29.71
C VAL A 349 -34.78 0.04 -29.07
N PRO A 350 -34.57 -1.05 -29.83
CA PRO A 350 -34.49 -2.39 -29.27
C PRO A 350 -33.46 -2.48 -28.13
N LYS A 351 -33.87 -3.01 -26.97
CA LYS A 351 -33.05 -3.11 -25.75
C LYS A 351 -31.64 -3.67 -25.97
N HIS A 352 -31.48 -4.62 -26.88
CA HIS A 352 -30.16 -5.20 -27.17
C HIS A 352 -29.18 -4.18 -27.77
N LEU A 353 -29.65 -3.07 -28.37
CA LEU A 353 -28.79 -1.98 -28.87
C LEU A 353 -28.47 -0.94 -27.80
N HIS A 354 -29.18 -0.92 -26.66
CA HIS A 354 -28.97 0.04 -25.57
C HIS A 354 -27.51 0.08 -25.06
N PRO A 355 -26.80 -1.05 -24.86
CA PRO A 355 -25.42 -1.04 -24.37
C PRO A 355 -24.35 -0.57 -25.37
N PHE A 356 -24.76 -0.06 -26.54
CA PHE A 356 -23.92 0.47 -27.63
C PHE A 356 -24.32 1.90 -28.04
N LEU A 357 -25.29 2.50 -27.34
CA LEU A 357 -25.55 3.93 -27.39
C LEU A 357 -24.51 4.63 -26.51
N ASP A 358 -23.39 5.00 -27.13
CA ASP A 358 -22.31 5.73 -26.50
C ASP A 358 -22.75 7.17 -26.21
N THR A 359 -23.20 7.42 -24.98
CA THR A 359 -23.78 8.71 -24.54
C THR A 359 -22.83 9.87 -24.77
N ASP A 360 -21.55 9.63 -24.54
CA ASP A 360 -20.54 10.67 -24.41
C ASP A 360 -20.09 11.11 -25.81
N LYS A 361 -19.81 10.17 -26.72
CA LYS A 361 -19.54 10.49 -28.14
C LYS A 361 -20.71 11.18 -28.83
N ILE A 362 -21.95 10.86 -28.44
CA ILE A 362 -23.14 11.50 -29.04
C ILE A 362 -23.34 12.90 -28.46
N LEU A 363 -23.06 13.11 -27.17
CA LEU A 363 -23.03 14.44 -26.55
C LEU A 363 -21.94 15.33 -27.17
N GLU A 364 -20.71 14.83 -27.32
CA GLU A 364 -19.60 15.54 -27.97
C GLU A 364 -19.92 15.90 -29.43
N ALA A 365 -20.40 14.93 -30.23
CA ALA A 365 -20.60 15.14 -31.67
C ALA A 365 -21.87 15.93 -32.03
N THR A 366 -22.86 16.03 -31.12
CA THR A 366 -24.16 16.64 -31.45
C THR A 366 -24.76 17.57 -30.40
N SER A 367 -24.21 17.69 -29.19
CA SER A 367 -24.83 18.39 -28.06
C SER A 367 -26.26 17.90 -27.78
N VAL A 368 -26.44 16.58 -27.72
CA VAL A 368 -27.69 15.88 -27.35
C VAL A 368 -27.36 14.80 -26.32
N VAL A 369 -28.05 14.85 -25.18
CA VAL A 369 -27.97 13.82 -24.13
C VAL A 369 -28.93 12.68 -24.48
N ILE A 370 -28.52 11.45 -24.17
CA ILE A 370 -29.35 10.27 -24.35
C ILE A 370 -29.60 9.62 -22.99
N GLU A 371 -30.85 9.62 -22.52
CA GLU A 371 -31.28 8.79 -21.39
C GLU A 371 -31.66 7.40 -21.91
N VAL A 372 -30.83 6.41 -21.58
CA VAL A 372 -31.08 4.99 -21.82
C VAL A 372 -31.75 4.39 -20.58
N PRO A 373 -32.86 3.64 -20.70
CA PRO A 373 -33.55 3.06 -19.54
C PRO A 373 -32.68 1.98 -18.87
N PRO A 374 -32.83 1.76 -17.54
CA PRO A 374 -32.14 0.67 -16.84
C PRO A 374 -32.47 -0.70 -17.44
N GLN A 375 -31.52 -1.64 -17.39
CA GLN A 375 -31.69 -2.98 -17.97
C GLN A 375 -32.80 -3.80 -17.29
N ASP A 376 -33.13 -3.46 -16.03
CA ASP A 376 -34.27 -4.02 -15.27
C ASP A 376 -35.64 -3.57 -15.80
N ASP A 377 -35.77 -2.33 -16.32
CA ASP A 377 -37.07 -1.79 -16.77
C ASP A 377 -37.55 -2.51 -18.03
N THR A 378 -38.85 -2.78 -18.14
CA THR A 378 -39.49 -3.39 -19.32
C THR A 378 -39.46 -2.50 -20.56
N SER A 379 -39.36 -1.17 -20.41
CA SER A 379 -39.46 -0.24 -21.54
C SER A 379 -38.34 -0.41 -22.59
N SER A 380 -38.66 -0.07 -23.85
CA SER A 380 -37.71 -0.04 -24.97
C SER A 380 -37.58 1.37 -25.55
N LYS A 381 -37.89 2.39 -24.75
CA LYS A 381 -37.86 3.79 -25.13
C LYS A 381 -36.58 4.46 -24.64
N VAL A 382 -35.89 5.14 -25.54
CA VAL A 382 -34.71 5.95 -25.26
C VAL A 382 -35.10 7.41 -25.46
N LYS A 383 -34.71 8.30 -24.54
CA LYS A 383 -35.01 9.74 -24.66
C LYS A 383 -33.81 10.50 -25.19
N PHE A 384 -34.05 11.31 -26.21
CA PHE A 384 -33.08 12.25 -26.76
C PHE A 384 -33.42 13.64 -26.22
N ILE A 385 -32.50 14.23 -25.46
CA ILE A 385 -32.68 15.52 -24.77
C ILE A 385 -31.70 16.53 -25.37
N GLY A 386 -32.19 17.67 -25.83
CA GLY A 386 -31.35 18.74 -26.35
C GLY A 386 -32.09 19.68 -27.31
N VAL A 387 -31.33 20.52 -28.02
CA VAL A 387 -31.90 21.43 -29.01
C VAL A 387 -32.50 20.63 -30.18
N LYS A 388 -33.76 20.92 -30.54
CA LYS A 388 -34.52 20.19 -31.58
C LYS A 388 -33.77 20.01 -32.91
N SER A 389 -33.03 21.03 -33.34
CA SER A 389 -32.20 21.00 -34.57
C SER A 389 -31.02 20.01 -34.50
N ASN A 390 -30.58 19.65 -33.30
CA ASN A 390 -29.49 18.71 -33.06
C ASN A 390 -30.01 17.28 -32.79
N ILE A 391 -31.19 17.10 -32.18
CA ILE A 391 -31.84 15.78 -32.06
C ILE A 391 -31.98 15.11 -33.44
N LEU A 392 -32.33 15.89 -34.47
CA LEU A 392 -32.40 15.44 -35.87
C LEU A 392 -31.05 14.96 -36.45
N LYS A 393 -29.91 15.35 -35.86
CA LYS A 393 -28.56 14.86 -36.19
C LYS A 393 -28.14 13.68 -35.31
N ALA A 394 -28.51 13.71 -34.02
CA ALA A 394 -28.20 12.66 -33.06
C ALA A 394 -28.85 11.32 -33.40
N ILE A 395 -30.12 11.32 -33.85
CA ILE A 395 -30.84 10.08 -34.22
C ILE A 395 -30.11 9.29 -35.34
N PRO A 396 -29.75 9.85 -36.51
CA PRO A 396 -28.99 9.11 -37.52
C PRO A 396 -27.56 8.78 -37.09
N PHE A 397 -26.91 9.62 -36.28
CA PHE A 397 -25.56 9.34 -35.76
C PHE A 397 -25.56 8.14 -34.79
N ALA A 398 -26.47 8.10 -33.82
CA ALA A 398 -26.71 6.97 -32.92
C ALA A 398 -27.07 5.68 -33.67
N LYS A 399 -27.85 5.79 -34.76
CA LYS A 399 -28.17 4.67 -35.65
C LYS A 399 -26.95 4.14 -36.40
N ASN A 400 -26.04 5.03 -36.84
CA ASN A 400 -24.81 4.61 -37.50
C ASN A 400 -23.89 3.88 -36.53
N LEU A 401 -23.62 4.45 -35.34
CA LEU A 401 -22.82 3.83 -34.28
C LEU A 401 -23.35 2.44 -33.91
N THR A 402 -24.64 2.33 -33.60
CA THR A 402 -25.26 1.03 -33.25
C THR A 402 -25.26 0.03 -34.42
N SER A 403 -25.14 0.48 -35.67
CA SER A 403 -25.04 -0.39 -36.84
C SER A 403 -23.65 -1.03 -37.06
N GLU A 404 -22.60 -0.55 -36.40
CA GLU A 404 -21.25 -1.14 -36.51
C GLU A 404 -21.13 -2.47 -35.74
N TYR A 405 -22.00 -2.64 -34.74
CA TYR A 405 -22.05 -3.83 -33.89
C TYR A 405 -22.92 -4.93 -34.51
N PHE A 406 -22.45 -6.17 -34.38
CA PHE A 406 -23.25 -7.38 -34.60
C PHE A 406 -23.60 -7.99 -33.24
N ILE A 407 -24.88 -8.34 -33.06
CA ILE A 407 -25.42 -8.89 -31.83
C ILE A 407 -26.09 -10.23 -32.15
N ASP A 408 -25.89 -11.19 -31.26
CA ASP A 408 -26.38 -12.56 -31.40
C ASP A 408 -26.87 -13.05 -30.02
N THR A 409 -27.93 -13.87 -29.98
CA THR A 409 -28.57 -14.25 -28.70
C THR A 409 -28.62 -15.77 -28.49
N LEU A 410 -28.64 -16.20 -27.23
CA LEU A 410 -28.76 -17.60 -26.84
C LEU A 410 -29.78 -17.72 -25.71
N ASP A 411 -30.79 -18.57 -25.90
CA ASP A 411 -31.80 -18.87 -24.87
C ASP A 411 -31.44 -20.19 -24.17
N ILE A 412 -30.97 -20.10 -22.93
CA ILE A 412 -30.47 -21.24 -22.15
C ILE A 412 -31.63 -22.04 -21.54
N SER A 413 -32.85 -21.50 -21.44
CA SER A 413 -34.03 -22.23 -20.93
C SER A 413 -34.36 -23.50 -21.71
N LYS A 414 -33.84 -23.66 -22.93
CA LYS A 414 -34.01 -24.85 -23.78
C LYS A 414 -33.01 -25.98 -23.50
N SER A 415 -31.97 -25.72 -22.70
CA SER A 415 -31.02 -26.74 -22.24
C SER A 415 -31.67 -27.71 -21.24
N HIS A 416 -31.02 -28.86 -20.98
CA HIS A 416 -31.38 -29.82 -19.93
C HIS A 416 -32.89 -30.17 -19.87
N GLY A 417 -33.49 -30.42 -21.02
CA GLY A 417 -34.90 -30.83 -21.14
C GLY A 417 -35.94 -29.71 -20.97
N GLY A 418 -35.53 -28.43 -21.00
CA GLY A 418 -36.43 -27.30 -20.80
C GLY A 418 -36.51 -26.79 -19.34
N ASN A 419 -35.53 -27.16 -18.51
CA ASN A 419 -35.52 -26.80 -17.09
C ASN A 419 -35.10 -25.33 -16.88
N TYR A 420 -36.09 -24.43 -16.99
CA TYR A 420 -35.90 -22.99 -16.83
C TYR A 420 -35.38 -22.56 -15.44
N GLN A 421 -35.65 -23.32 -14.37
CA GLN A 421 -35.09 -23.03 -13.04
C GLN A 421 -33.59 -23.37 -12.98
N HIS A 422 -33.17 -24.50 -13.57
CA HIS A 422 -31.74 -24.81 -13.71
C HIS A 422 -31.02 -23.78 -14.58
N ALA A 423 -31.61 -23.38 -15.72
CA ALA A 423 -31.06 -22.32 -16.59
C ALA A 423 -30.89 -20.98 -15.86
N LYS A 424 -31.85 -20.60 -14.99
CA LYS A 424 -31.77 -19.45 -14.09
C LYS A 424 -30.60 -19.56 -13.11
N TYR A 425 -30.48 -20.68 -12.40
CA TYR A 425 -29.43 -20.92 -11.41
C TYR A 425 -28.02 -20.94 -12.04
N LEU A 426 -27.85 -21.58 -13.21
CA LEU A 426 -26.60 -21.51 -13.98
C LEU A 426 -26.25 -20.07 -14.38
N THR A 427 -27.25 -19.29 -14.78
CA THR A 427 -27.02 -17.90 -15.24
C THR A 427 -26.64 -16.97 -14.09
N ALA A 428 -27.27 -17.12 -12.92
CA ALA A 428 -26.83 -16.45 -11.69
C ALA A 428 -25.40 -16.84 -11.30
N PHE A 429 -25.04 -18.11 -11.44
CA PHE A 429 -23.70 -18.63 -11.15
C PHE A 429 -22.64 -18.05 -12.09
N PHE A 430 -22.88 -18.05 -13.40
CA PHE A 430 -21.96 -17.46 -14.38
C PHE A 430 -21.82 -15.93 -14.25
N ALA A 431 -22.87 -15.24 -13.79
CA ALA A 431 -22.79 -13.83 -13.43
C ALA A 431 -21.95 -13.62 -12.14
N TYR A 432 -22.20 -14.40 -11.09
CA TYR A 432 -21.52 -14.29 -9.80
C TYR A 432 -20.02 -14.63 -9.89
N THR A 433 -19.67 -15.66 -10.65
CA THR A 433 -18.28 -16.07 -10.92
C THR A 433 -17.57 -15.20 -11.97
N LYS A 434 -18.25 -14.18 -12.53
CA LYS A 434 -17.73 -13.32 -13.61
C LYS A 434 -17.32 -14.09 -14.88
N TYR A 435 -17.91 -15.26 -15.12
CA TYR A 435 -17.63 -16.08 -16.29
C TYR A 435 -17.99 -15.35 -17.60
N PHE A 436 -19.02 -14.50 -17.60
CA PHE A 436 -19.34 -13.63 -18.74
C PHE A 436 -18.25 -12.57 -19.00
N ASP A 437 -17.64 -12.01 -17.95
CA ASP A 437 -16.52 -11.08 -18.07
C ASP A 437 -15.26 -11.79 -18.57
N ALA A 438 -15.04 -13.04 -18.17
CA ALA A 438 -13.94 -13.88 -18.64
C ALA A 438 -14.08 -14.21 -20.15
N LEU A 439 -15.24 -14.69 -20.59
CA LEU A 439 -15.54 -14.90 -22.02
C LEU A 439 -15.42 -13.59 -22.83
N SER A 440 -15.94 -12.50 -22.26
CA SER A 440 -15.84 -11.14 -22.83
C SER A 440 -14.37 -10.75 -23.09
N SER A 441 -13.51 -10.95 -22.08
CA SER A 441 -12.08 -10.65 -22.15
C SER A 441 -11.32 -11.58 -23.11
N GLN A 442 -11.62 -12.88 -23.08
CA GLN A 442 -10.94 -13.92 -23.88
C GLN A 442 -11.16 -13.74 -25.39
N TYR A 443 -12.37 -13.38 -25.81
CA TYR A 443 -12.73 -13.21 -27.23
C TYR A 443 -12.76 -11.74 -27.67
N GLY A 444 -12.66 -10.79 -26.74
CA GLY A 444 -12.79 -9.35 -27.02
C GLY A 444 -14.16 -9.02 -27.63
N ILE A 445 -15.21 -9.54 -27.00
CA ILE A 445 -16.63 -9.36 -27.29
C ILE A 445 -17.32 -8.91 -25.98
N LYS A 446 -18.53 -8.37 -25.99
CA LYS A 446 -19.29 -8.04 -24.77
C LYS A 446 -20.42 -9.07 -24.61
N VAL A 447 -20.42 -9.79 -23.49
CA VAL A 447 -21.41 -10.81 -23.13
C VAL A 447 -22.26 -10.29 -21.98
N LEU A 448 -23.59 -10.37 -22.09
CA LEU A 448 -24.50 -9.85 -21.07
C LEU A 448 -25.74 -10.73 -20.91
N GLY A 449 -25.94 -11.20 -19.67
CA GLY A 449 -27.11 -11.98 -19.24
C GLY A 449 -28.15 -11.15 -18.48
N PRO A 450 -29.28 -11.76 -18.07
CA PRO A 450 -30.33 -11.10 -17.29
C PRO A 450 -29.89 -10.72 -15.86
N SER A 451 -30.52 -9.68 -15.33
CA SER A 451 -30.38 -9.21 -13.94
C SER A 451 -30.87 -10.23 -12.91
N TYR A 452 -30.28 -10.22 -11.70
CA TYR A 452 -30.61 -11.18 -10.63
C TYR A 452 -32.09 -11.14 -10.21
N LYS A 453 -32.77 -9.99 -10.30
CA LYS A 453 -34.21 -9.86 -10.04
C LYS A 453 -35.02 -10.72 -11.00
N ASN A 454 -34.85 -10.46 -12.31
CA ASN A 454 -35.46 -11.21 -13.42
C ASN A 454 -35.13 -12.72 -13.38
N ILE A 455 -34.02 -13.12 -12.74
CA ILE A 455 -33.66 -14.51 -12.50
C ILE A 455 -34.51 -15.12 -11.36
N ILE A 456 -34.76 -14.41 -10.26
CA ILE A 456 -35.64 -14.91 -9.19
C ILE A 456 -37.11 -14.95 -9.64
N ASP A 457 -37.59 -13.92 -10.35
CA ASP A 457 -39.01 -13.73 -10.69
C ASP A 457 -39.67 -14.99 -11.30
N PRO A 458 -40.61 -15.66 -10.61
CA PRO A 458 -41.09 -16.99 -11.00
C PRO A 458 -41.88 -17.03 -12.31
N GLU A 459 -42.37 -15.89 -12.78
CA GLU A 459 -43.09 -15.76 -14.03
C GLU A 459 -42.18 -15.81 -15.28
N VAL A 460 -40.91 -15.40 -15.13
CA VAL A 460 -39.93 -15.36 -16.22
C VAL A 460 -39.48 -16.78 -16.57
N LYS A 461 -39.78 -17.23 -17.80
CA LYS A 461 -39.50 -18.61 -18.27
C LYS A 461 -38.38 -18.70 -19.32
N SER A 462 -37.96 -17.57 -19.92
CA SER A 462 -36.87 -17.49 -20.90
C SER A 462 -35.63 -16.86 -20.29
N VAL A 463 -34.46 -17.49 -20.49
CA VAL A 463 -33.18 -17.04 -19.96
C VAL A 463 -32.26 -16.74 -21.14
N VAL A 464 -32.38 -15.51 -21.64
CA VAL A 464 -31.69 -15.06 -22.87
C VAL A 464 -30.40 -14.32 -22.51
N ILE A 465 -29.29 -14.80 -23.03
CA ILE A 465 -27.98 -14.16 -22.97
C ILE A 465 -27.66 -13.54 -24.33
N SER A 466 -27.09 -12.34 -24.29
CA SER A 466 -26.67 -11.58 -25.48
C SER A 466 -25.16 -11.58 -25.63
N PHE A 467 -24.70 -11.79 -26.86
CA PHE A 467 -23.32 -11.67 -27.30
C PHE A 467 -23.23 -10.52 -28.29
N SER A 468 -22.16 -9.75 -28.24
CA SER A 468 -22.02 -8.53 -29.05
C SER A 468 -20.57 -8.21 -29.36
N SER A 469 -20.29 -7.73 -30.57
CA SER A 469 -18.96 -7.25 -30.97
C SER A 469 -19.08 -6.39 -32.23
N THR A 470 -17.96 -5.87 -32.75
CA THR A 470 -17.96 -5.28 -34.10
C THR A 470 -18.24 -6.36 -35.15
N LYS A 471 -18.78 -5.97 -36.30
CA LYS A 471 -19.11 -6.88 -37.41
C LYS A 471 -17.96 -7.83 -37.83
N ASP A 472 -16.72 -7.40 -37.70
CA ASP A 472 -15.53 -8.15 -38.12
C ASP A 472 -15.26 -9.38 -37.24
N LYS A 473 -15.65 -9.35 -35.96
CA LYS A 473 -15.44 -10.43 -34.98
C LYS A 473 -16.59 -11.46 -34.91
N LYS A 474 -17.39 -11.57 -35.97
CA LYS A 474 -18.58 -12.44 -35.99
C LYS A 474 -18.28 -13.92 -35.69
N ASP A 475 -17.10 -14.42 -36.03
CA ASP A 475 -16.71 -15.81 -35.75
C ASP A 475 -16.27 -16.03 -34.30
N ASP A 476 -15.78 -15.02 -33.58
CA ASP A 476 -15.43 -15.13 -32.17
C ASP A 476 -16.68 -15.19 -31.27
N ILE A 477 -17.77 -14.52 -31.67
CA ILE A 477 -19.10 -14.71 -31.08
C ILE A 477 -19.57 -16.17 -31.20
N LYS A 478 -19.28 -16.85 -32.33
CA LYS A 478 -19.63 -18.27 -32.49
C LYS A 478 -18.82 -19.18 -31.57
N LYS A 479 -17.53 -18.88 -31.36
CA LYS A 479 -16.65 -19.59 -30.41
C LYS A 479 -17.18 -19.40 -28.98
N ALA A 480 -17.32 -18.16 -28.52
CA ALA A 480 -17.82 -17.87 -27.17
C ALA A 480 -19.23 -18.44 -26.89
N ARG A 481 -20.12 -18.47 -27.90
CA ARG A 481 -21.41 -19.20 -27.80
C ARG A 481 -21.17 -20.69 -27.57
N LYS A 482 -20.29 -21.33 -28.34
CA LYS A 482 -19.99 -22.77 -28.20
C LYS A 482 -19.44 -23.06 -26.82
N ASP A 483 -18.44 -22.30 -26.37
CA ASP A 483 -17.80 -22.46 -25.07
C ASP A 483 -18.77 -22.23 -23.89
N LEU A 484 -19.75 -21.32 -24.03
CA LEU A 484 -20.86 -21.19 -23.07
C LEU A 484 -21.80 -22.41 -23.12
N VAL A 485 -22.19 -22.90 -24.30
CA VAL A 485 -23.05 -24.08 -24.45
C VAL A 485 -22.36 -25.34 -23.90
N ASP A 486 -21.08 -25.54 -24.16
CA ASP A 486 -20.31 -26.68 -23.69
C ASP A 486 -20.20 -26.67 -22.15
N ASN A 487 -19.95 -25.51 -21.52
CA ASN A 487 -19.94 -25.39 -20.05
C ASN A 487 -21.35 -25.45 -19.42
N VAL A 488 -22.40 -24.96 -20.09
CA VAL A 488 -23.80 -25.23 -19.70
C VAL A 488 -24.09 -26.73 -19.70
N ASN A 489 -23.57 -27.47 -20.69
CA ASN A 489 -23.78 -28.91 -20.81
C ASN A 489 -23.00 -29.72 -19.74
N LYS A 490 -21.80 -29.26 -19.32
CA LYS A 490 -21.05 -29.88 -18.20
C LYS A 490 -21.85 -29.88 -16.90
N ILE A 491 -22.53 -28.77 -16.57
CA ILE A 491 -23.26 -28.60 -15.31
C ILE A 491 -24.72 -29.03 -15.51
N THR A 492 -24.98 -30.32 -15.34
CA THR A 492 -26.35 -30.88 -15.36
C THR A 492 -27.11 -30.56 -14.06
N PRO A 493 -28.45 -30.71 -14.00
CA PRO A 493 -29.25 -30.39 -12.81
C PRO A 493 -28.78 -31.06 -11.50
N ASN A 494 -28.15 -32.24 -11.58
CA ASN A 494 -27.65 -32.96 -10.40
C ASN A 494 -26.48 -32.25 -9.69
N PHE A 495 -25.81 -31.30 -10.36
CA PHE A 495 -24.72 -30.50 -9.79
C PHE A 495 -25.21 -29.26 -9.03
N VAL A 496 -26.52 -28.98 -9.02
CA VAL A 496 -27.11 -27.74 -8.46
C VAL A 496 -28.15 -28.07 -7.40
N LYS A 497 -27.96 -27.55 -6.19
CA LYS A 497 -28.90 -27.70 -5.06
C LYS A 497 -29.28 -26.32 -4.51
N ALA A 498 -30.56 -25.97 -4.65
CA ALA A 498 -31.10 -24.74 -4.07
C ALA A 498 -31.48 -24.96 -2.59
N VAL A 499 -31.08 -24.02 -1.75
CA VAL A 499 -31.32 -23.97 -0.31
C VAL A 499 -32.14 -22.72 -0.03
N THR A 500 -33.29 -22.86 0.63
CA THR A 500 -34.27 -21.78 0.82
C THR A 500 -34.73 -21.63 2.27
N ASP A 501 -34.12 -22.36 3.20
CA ASP A 501 -34.47 -22.41 4.63
C ASP A 501 -33.51 -21.61 5.53
N ILE A 502 -32.69 -20.75 4.91
CA ILE A 502 -31.74 -19.86 5.56
C ILE A 502 -32.08 -18.42 5.16
N GLU A 503 -32.35 -17.57 6.15
CA GLU A 503 -32.65 -16.16 5.95
C GLU A 503 -31.49 -15.42 5.25
N SER A 504 -31.85 -14.62 4.23
CA SER A 504 -30.91 -13.78 3.46
C SER A 504 -30.06 -12.85 4.33
N PHE A 505 -30.57 -12.44 5.49
CA PHE A 505 -29.85 -11.66 6.50
C PHE A 505 -28.56 -12.32 7.01
N LEU A 506 -28.48 -13.66 6.98
CA LEU A 506 -27.32 -14.42 7.47
C LEU A 506 -26.27 -14.69 6.38
N PHE A 507 -26.54 -14.38 5.12
CA PHE A 507 -25.59 -14.62 4.02
C PHE A 507 -24.24 -13.89 4.19
N PRO A 508 -24.14 -12.69 4.80
CA PRO A 508 -22.86 -12.07 5.16
C PRO A 508 -22.02 -12.84 6.19
N LYS A 509 -22.61 -13.81 6.91
CA LYS A 509 -21.94 -14.66 7.90
C LYS A 509 -21.64 -16.08 7.35
N LEU A 510 -21.63 -16.24 6.03
CA LEU A 510 -21.27 -17.50 5.35
C LEU A 510 -19.79 -17.85 5.52
N ASP A 511 -19.53 -19.09 5.95
CA ASP A 511 -18.20 -19.70 5.96
C ASP A 511 -18.04 -20.58 4.72
N ASN A 512 -17.20 -20.14 3.78
CA ASN A 512 -16.97 -20.81 2.51
C ASN A 512 -15.87 -21.90 2.56
N THR A 513 -15.22 -22.14 3.71
CA THR A 513 -14.10 -23.09 3.83
C THR A 513 -14.47 -24.50 3.36
N VAL A 514 -15.51 -25.09 3.95
CA VAL A 514 -16.02 -26.43 3.60
C VAL A 514 -16.50 -26.51 2.14
N ALA A 515 -16.99 -25.40 1.58
CA ALA A 515 -17.39 -25.31 0.18
C ALA A 515 -16.18 -25.41 -0.76
N ILE A 516 -15.11 -24.66 -0.47
CA ILE A 516 -13.84 -24.69 -1.21
C ILE A 516 -13.21 -26.09 -1.13
N GLU A 517 -13.15 -26.71 0.05
CA GLU A 517 -12.61 -28.06 0.25
C GLU A 517 -13.32 -29.14 -0.59
N ASN A 518 -14.60 -28.95 -0.90
CA ASN A 518 -15.42 -29.89 -1.68
C ASN A 518 -15.55 -29.53 -3.17
N ASN A 519 -14.89 -28.46 -3.63
CA ASN A 519 -15.07 -27.86 -4.96
C ASN A 519 -16.55 -27.48 -5.25
N VAL A 520 -17.23 -26.87 -4.27
CA VAL A 520 -18.61 -26.38 -4.38
C VAL A 520 -18.62 -24.86 -4.25
N SER A 521 -19.27 -24.17 -5.20
CA SER A 521 -19.56 -22.74 -5.09
C SER A 521 -20.86 -22.49 -4.34
N ILE A 522 -20.85 -21.49 -3.46
CA ILE A 522 -22.05 -20.94 -2.81
C ILE A 522 -22.41 -19.61 -3.50
N VAL A 523 -23.63 -19.49 -4.02
CA VAL A 523 -24.14 -18.25 -4.62
C VAL A 523 -25.32 -17.72 -3.77
N PRO A 524 -25.17 -16.60 -3.05
CA PRO A 524 -26.22 -16.01 -2.20
C PRO A 524 -27.24 -15.21 -3.03
N LEU A 525 -27.94 -15.89 -3.95
CA LEU A 525 -28.83 -15.29 -4.95
C LEU A 525 -29.84 -14.30 -4.37
N GLY A 526 -30.45 -14.61 -3.22
CA GLY A 526 -31.38 -13.71 -2.53
C GLY A 526 -30.78 -12.35 -2.16
N SER A 527 -29.52 -12.32 -1.70
CA SER A 527 -28.81 -11.07 -1.42
C SER A 527 -28.40 -10.32 -2.69
N LEU A 528 -28.08 -11.04 -3.77
CA LEU A 528 -27.69 -10.44 -5.06
C LEU A 528 -28.86 -9.78 -5.81
N ALA A 529 -30.08 -10.27 -5.61
CA ALA A 529 -31.30 -9.64 -6.12
C ALA A 529 -31.90 -8.60 -5.15
N GLY A 530 -31.57 -8.68 -3.85
CA GLY A 530 -32.18 -7.91 -2.78
C GLY A 530 -33.54 -8.47 -2.29
N VAL A 531 -33.97 -9.62 -2.79
CA VAL A 531 -35.29 -10.24 -2.50
C VAL A 531 -35.15 -11.76 -2.39
N GLY A 532 -35.81 -12.35 -1.40
CA GLY A 532 -35.90 -13.80 -1.21
C GLY A 532 -34.70 -14.43 -0.50
N ASN A 533 -34.86 -15.71 -0.13
CA ASN A 533 -33.93 -16.46 0.72
C ASN A 533 -33.20 -17.60 -0.02
N ILE A 534 -33.00 -17.45 -1.34
CA ILE A 534 -32.38 -18.50 -2.16
C ILE A 534 -30.85 -18.42 -2.05
N LEU A 535 -30.24 -19.54 -1.67
CA LEU A 535 -28.80 -19.80 -1.68
C LEU A 535 -28.56 -21.02 -2.58
N LEU A 536 -27.67 -20.92 -3.56
CA LEU A 536 -27.39 -22.01 -4.50
C LEU A 536 -26.05 -22.68 -4.15
N LEU A 537 -26.05 -24.00 -4.07
CA LEU A 537 -24.86 -24.84 -3.97
C LEU A 537 -24.60 -25.48 -5.34
N ILE A 538 -23.41 -25.26 -5.92
CA ILE A 538 -23.08 -25.71 -7.27
C ILE A 538 -21.72 -26.41 -7.26
N ALA A 539 -21.72 -27.72 -7.51
CA ALA A 539 -20.50 -28.51 -7.56
C ALA A 539 -19.76 -28.27 -8.89
N GLN A 540 -18.46 -27.97 -8.81
CA GLN A 540 -17.56 -27.78 -9.94
C GLN A 540 -16.85 -29.09 -10.32
N GLN A 541 -16.37 -29.16 -11.56
CA GLN A 541 -15.54 -30.25 -12.09
C GLN A 541 -14.21 -29.66 -12.55
N ASN A 542 -13.11 -30.36 -12.29
CA ASN A 542 -11.82 -30.08 -12.90
C ASN A 542 -11.73 -30.84 -14.23
N ASP A 543 -11.19 -30.21 -15.29
CA ASP A 543 -11.16 -30.81 -16.63
C ASP A 543 -10.27 -32.08 -16.75
N ASP A 544 -9.44 -32.36 -15.73
CA ASP A 544 -8.58 -33.56 -15.64
C ASP A 544 -9.22 -34.76 -14.88
N GLU A 545 -10.40 -34.60 -14.25
CA GLU A 545 -11.07 -35.69 -13.52
C GLU A 545 -12.14 -36.40 -14.37
N PHE A 546 -12.27 -37.72 -14.21
CA PHE A 546 -13.40 -38.47 -14.77
C PHE A 546 -14.73 -37.97 -14.18
N LEU A 547 -15.80 -37.99 -14.98
CA LEU A 547 -17.14 -37.56 -14.54
C LEU A 547 -17.52 -38.29 -13.23
N PRO A 548 -17.71 -37.58 -12.11
CA PRO A 548 -18.06 -38.20 -10.83
C PRO A 548 -19.45 -38.83 -10.90
N SER A 549 -19.68 -39.90 -10.12
CA SER A 549 -21.02 -40.50 -10.05
C SER A 549 -22.02 -39.50 -9.44
N ALA A 550 -23.30 -39.63 -9.79
CA ALA A 550 -24.35 -38.77 -9.24
C ALA A 550 -24.33 -38.77 -7.70
N ASP A 551 -24.07 -39.93 -7.09
CA ASP A 551 -23.97 -40.13 -5.64
C ASP A 551 -22.76 -39.38 -5.03
N GLN A 552 -21.63 -39.29 -5.74
CA GLN A 552 -20.46 -38.51 -5.30
C GLN A 552 -20.72 -36.99 -5.36
N VAL A 553 -21.47 -36.54 -6.39
CA VAL A 553 -21.87 -35.14 -6.53
C VAL A 553 -22.88 -34.77 -5.44
N GLU A 554 -23.87 -35.64 -5.19
CA GLU A 554 -24.82 -35.44 -4.10
C GLU A 554 -24.14 -35.47 -2.74
N ALA A 555 -23.16 -36.36 -2.50
CA ALA A 555 -22.39 -36.38 -1.25
C ALA A 555 -21.60 -35.08 -0.99
N LYS A 556 -20.99 -34.48 -2.03
CA LYS A 556 -20.36 -33.15 -1.92
C LYS A 556 -21.39 -32.06 -1.59
N LEU A 557 -22.54 -32.09 -2.27
CA LEU A 557 -23.63 -31.11 -2.06
C LEU A 557 -24.35 -31.29 -0.71
N THR A 558 -24.42 -32.51 -0.14
CA THR A 558 -24.97 -32.73 1.21
C THR A 558 -23.99 -32.30 2.29
N ALA A 559 -22.70 -32.63 2.18
CA ALA A 559 -21.68 -32.17 3.14
C ALA A 559 -21.63 -30.63 3.25
N VAL A 560 -21.65 -29.93 2.11
CA VAL A 560 -21.69 -28.46 2.09
C VAL A 560 -23.06 -27.92 2.52
N ASN A 561 -24.16 -28.62 2.26
CA ASN A 561 -25.46 -28.25 2.83
C ASN A 561 -25.50 -28.43 4.36
N GLU A 562 -24.79 -29.41 4.92
CA GLU A 562 -24.78 -29.69 6.36
C GLU A 562 -23.92 -28.70 7.15
N SER A 563 -22.85 -28.13 6.58
CA SER A 563 -22.07 -27.07 7.26
C SER A 563 -22.94 -25.84 7.56
N LEU A 564 -23.93 -25.55 6.70
CA LEU A 564 -24.91 -24.48 6.86
C LEU A 564 -25.91 -24.71 8.01
N ASN A 565 -25.91 -25.88 8.67
CA ASN A 565 -26.79 -26.14 9.81
C ASN A 565 -26.57 -25.16 10.98
N LYS A 566 -25.37 -24.56 11.10
CA LYS A 566 -25.12 -23.45 12.05
C LYS A 566 -25.97 -22.22 11.71
N LEU A 567 -26.08 -21.85 10.42
CA LEU A 567 -26.91 -20.75 9.96
C LEU A 567 -28.41 -21.07 10.06
N ARG A 568 -28.81 -22.34 9.90
CA ARG A 568 -30.19 -22.81 10.16
C ARG A 568 -30.62 -22.79 11.63
N ALA A 569 -29.67 -22.83 12.57
CA ALA A 569 -29.97 -22.58 13.97
C ALA A 569 -30.25 -21.08 14.16
N LEU A 570 -29.30 -20.24 13.71
CA LEU A 570 -29.41 -18.78 13.80
C LEU A 570 -30.64 -18.22 13.06
N SER A 571 -31.09 -18.81 11.94
CA SER A 571 -32.28 -18.34 11.21
C SER A 571 -33.60 -18.55 11.98
N LYS A 572 -33.63 -19.45 12.97
CA LYS A 572 -34.79 -19.67 13.85
C LYS A 572 -34.83 -18.69 15.03
N ASP A 573 -33.69 -18.10 15.36
CA ASP A 573 -33.56 -17.05 16.38
C ASP A 573 -33.74 -15.63 15.82
N LEU A 574 -33.79 -15.51 14.48
CA LEU A 574 -34.22 -14.28 13.80
C LEU A 574 -35.74 -14.12 13.88
N ILE A 575 -36.17 -12.86 14.02
CA ILE A 575 -37.56 -12.43 13.96
C ILE A 575 -37.63 -11.17 13.07
N ALA A 576 -38.82 -10.86 12.56
CA ALA A 576 -39.17 -9.53 12.09
C ALA A 576 -40.37 -9.00 12.90
N GLU A 577 -40.27 -7.77 13.40
CA GLU A 577 -41.31 -7.06 14.17
C GLU A 577 -41.45 -5.64 13.58
N THR A 578 -42.69 -5.15 13.47
CA THR A 578 -43.02 -3.78 13.00
C THR A 578 -43.50 -2.94 14.18
N ILE A 579 -43.22 -1.64 14.20
CA ILE A 579 -43.73 -0.69 15.21
C ILE A 579 -44.46 0.47 14.52
N ASP A 580 -45.67 0.80 14.98
CA ASP A 580 -46.40 2.01 14.60
C ASP A 580 -45.76 3.26 15.25
N ILE A 581 -45.09 4.11 14.46
CA ILE A 581 -44.41 5.34 14.90
C ILE A 581 -44.66 6.44 13.84
N PRO A 582 -45.32 7.56 14.18
CA PRO A 582 -45.68 8.60 13.21
C PRO A 582 -44.50 9.15 12.40
N ALA A 583 -44.71 9.45 11.12
CA ALA A 583 -43.68 9.90 10.20
C ALA A 583 -42.85 11.11 10.70
N ALA A 584 -43.48 12.00 11.49
CA ALA A 584 -42.81 13.15 12.10
C ALA A 584 -41.81 12.74 13.20
N ASP A 585 -42.12 11.71 14.00
CA ASP A 585 -41.17 11.16 14.99
C ASP A 585 -40.03 10.41 14.27
N GLN A 586 -40.35 9.69 13.18
CA GLN A 586 -39.34 8.97 12.38
C GLN A 586 -38.31 9.91 11.73
N ALA A 587 -38.72 11.10 11.27
CA ALA A 587 -37.81 12.08 10.68
C ALA A 587 -36.72 12.59 11.65
N HIS A 588 -36.90 12.44 12.97
CA HIS A 588 -35.87 12.72 13.99
C HIS A 588 -34.99 11.50 14.32
N LEU A 589 -35.37 10.31 13.85
CA LEU A 589 -34.54 9.09 13.89
C LEU A 589 -33.69 8.93 12.62
N GLU A 590 -33.98 9.65 11.54
CA GLU A 590 -33.15 9.64 10.32
C GLU A 590 -31.76 10.28 10.55
N GLY A 591 -30.74 9.73 9.89
CA GLY A 591 -29.39 10.31 9.88
C GLY A 591 -28.51 9.88 11.05
N SER A 592 -28.04 10.84 11.85
CA SER A 592 -27.03 10.62 12.91
C SER A 592 -27.56 9.68 14.01
N THR A 593 -28.80 9.86 14.44
CA THR A 593 -29.44 9.11 15.53
C THR A 593 -29.60 7.61 15.23
N LEU A 594 -30.05 7.22 14.03
CA LEU A 594 -30.08 5.81 13.60
C LEU A 594 -28.68 5.19 13.47
N ASN A 595 -27.67 5.96 13.06
CA ASN A 595 -26.28 5.47 13.01
C ASN A 595 -25.71 5.23 14.43
N VAL A 596 -26.00 6.11 15.39
CA VAL A 596 -25.68 5.91 16.81
C VAL A 596 -26.39 4.65 17.34
N LEU A 597 -27.69 4.46 17.05
CA LEU A 597 -28.40 3.23 17.40
C LEU A 597 -27.73 1.97 16.83
N LEU A 598 -27.41 1.93 15.54
CA LEU A 598 -26.79 0.76 14.92
C LEU A 598 -25.40 0.47 15.52
N ASN A 599 -24.66 1.49 15.94
CA ASN A 599 -23.38 1.34 16.64
C ASN A 599 -23.49 0.72 18.05
N LYS A 600 -24.69 0.62 18.65
CA LYS A 600 -24.92 -0.16 19.89
C LYS A 600 -24.87 -1.67 19.65
N TYR A 601 -25.07 -2.12 18.41
CA TYR A 601 -25.27 -3.52 18.04
C TYR A 601 -24.09 -4.08 17.22
N GLU A 602 -24.05 -5.39 16.99
CA GLU A 602 -23.02 -5.98 16.13
C GLU A 602 -23.32 -5.68 14.64
N PRO A 603 -22.29 -5.45 13.80
CA PRO A 603 -22.50 -5.23 12.37
C PRO A 603 -23.19 -6.44 11.75
N ASN A 604 -24.30 -6.20 11.03
CA ASN A 604 -25.20 -7.22 10.51
C ASN A 604 -25.80 -8.13 11.62
N SER A 605 -26.30 -7.54 12.71
CA SER A 605 -27.11 -8.23 13.73
C SER A 605 -28.56 -7.70 13.81
N ILE A 606 -28.79 -6.43 13.48
CA ILE A 606 -30.12 -5.84 13.21
C ILE A 606 -30.11 -5.10 11.85
N GLU A 607 -31.22 -5.21 11.12
CA GLU A 607 -31.63 -4.40 9.96
C GLU A 607 -32.84 -3.55 10.39
N ILE A 608 -32.71 -2.22 10.35
CA ILE A 608 -33.75 -1.25 10.71
C ILE A 608 -34.16 -0.50 9.44
N LYS A 609 -35.47 -0.46 9.13
CA LYS A 609 -36.01 0.28 7.99
C LYS A 609 -37.12 1.22 8.46
N LEU A 610 -36.83 2.51 8.40
CA LEU A 610 -37.80 3.59 8.59
C LEU A 610 -38.75 3.65 7.38
N HIS A 611 -39.98 4.10 7.63
CA HIS A 611 -41.06 4.22 6.65
C HIS A 611 -41.36 2.93 5.84
N GLN A 612 -41.22 1.75 6.45
CA GLN A 612 -41.35 0.45 5.78
C GLN A 612 -41.97 -0.65 6.67
N ASN A 613 -42.60 -1.61 5.99
CA ASN A 613 -43.28 -2.80 6.49
C ASN A 613 -42.73 -4.07 5.82
N ALA A 614 -43.22 -5.23 6.25
CA ALA A 614 -43.00 -6.51 5.57
C ALA A 614 -43.46 -6.51 4.09
N ASP A 615 -44.50 -5.75 3.74
CA ASP A 615 -45.12 -5.72 2.40
C ASP A 615 -44.67 -4.55 1.51
N GLY A 616 -43.89 -3.59 2.01
CA GLY A 616 -43.45 -2.41 1.23
C GLY A 616 -43.23 -1.15 2.06
N ALA A 617 -43.37 0.03 1.45
CA ALA A 617 -43.26 1.31 2.16
C ALA A 617 -44.57 1.66 2.89
N SER A 618 -44.48 2.11 4.14
CA SER A 618 -45.58 2.62 4.96
C SER A 618 -45.11 3.86 5.73
N PRO A 619 -45.79 5.01 5.66
CA PRO A 619 -45.25 6.27 6.17
C PRO A 619 -45.09 6.30 7.70
N ASP A 620 -45.93 5.58 8.44
CA ASP A 620 -46.06 5.68 9.91
C ASP A 620 -45.63 4.40 10.64
N GLU A 621 -44.81 3.56 10.00
CA GLU A 621 -44.31 2.30 10.58
C GLU A 621 -42.79 2.11 10.40
N ILE A 622 -42.15 1.37 11.32
CA ILE A 622 -40.73 0.97 11.28
C ILE A 622 -40.64 -0.56 11.27
N TYR A 623 -39.92 -1.12 10.30
CA TYR A 623 -39.62 -2.56 10.22
C TYR A 623 -38.25 -2.89 10.84
N LEU A 624 -38.25 -3.81 11.80
CA LEU A 624 -37.06 -4.33 12.47
C LEU A 624 -36.87 -5.82 12.14
N ARG A 625 -35.66 -6.21 11.73
CA ARG A 625 -35.29 -7.61 11.47
C ARG A 625 -33.93 -7.91 12.09
N GLY A 626 -33.78 -9.07 12.73
CA GLY A 626 -32.58 -9.36 13.53
C GLY A 626 -32.85 -10.42 14.60
N TYR A 627 -31.92 -10.62 15.53
CA TYR A 627 -32.07 -11.62 16.59
C TYR A 627 -33.12 -11.21 17.63
N LYS A 628 -33.90 -12.17 18.12
CA LYS A 628 -34.95 -11.97 19.15
C LYS A 628 -34.48 -11.28 20.44
N THR A 629 -33.22 -11.46 20.82
CA THR A 629 -32.58 -10.82 21.99
C THR A 629 -32.15 -9.38 21.75
N GLU A 630 -32.10 -8.95 20.49
CA GLU A 630 -31.56 -7.67 20.06
C GLU A 630 -32.66 -6.74 19.57
N ILE A 631 -33.63 -7.25 18.78
CA ILE A 631 -34.87 -6.52 18.44
C ILE A 631 -35.54 -5.99 19.71
N LYS A 632 -35.65 -6.81 20.76
CA LYS A 632 -36.25 -6.39 22.03
C LYS A 632 -35.50 -5.28 22.77
N LYS A 633 -34.20 -5.14 22.53
CA LYS A 633 -33.42 -4.00 23.04
C LYS A 633 -33.60 -2.79 22.13
N ALA A 634 -33.53 -2.98 20.81
CA ALA A 634 -33.73 -1.92 19.83
C ALA A 634 -35.11 -1.26 19.92
N ILE A 635 -36.19 -2.03 20.14
CA ILE A 635 -37.53 -1.49 20.44
C ILE A 635 -37.48 -0.58 21.68
N GLY A 636 -36.82 -1.01 22.76
CA GLY A 636 -36.67 -0.22 23.98
C GLY A 636 -35.80 1.03 23.80
N ASP A 637 -34.70 0.93 23.05
CA ASP A 637 -33.83 2.05 22.67
C ASP A 637 -34.58 3.07 21.79
N ILE A 638 -35.35 2.61 20.80
CA ILE A 638 -36.16 3.45 19.90
C ILE A 638 -37.26 4.15 20.69
N GLN A 639 -37.97 3.44 21.58
CA GLN A 639 -38.97 4.03 22.46
C GLN A 639 -38.34 5.10 23.38
N GLN A 640 -37.20 4.82 24.01
CA GLN A 640 -36.49 5.80 24.83
C GLN A 640 -36.02 7.03 24.04
N LEU A 641 -35.53 6.85 22.81
CA LEU A 641 -35.17 7.99 21.95
C LEU A 641 -36.38 8.80 21.49
N ILE A 642 -37.52 8.16 21.21
CA ILE A 642 -38.76 8.87 20.87
C ILE A 642 -39.30 9.65 22.07
N ASP A 643 -39.17 9.13 23.29
CA ASP A 643 -39.51 9.86 24.51
C ASP A 643 -38.52 11.02 24.77
N ASP A 644 -37.20 10.82 24.58
CA ASP A 644 -36.20 11.90 24.66
C ASP A 644 -36.42 12.97 23.56
N VAL A 645 -36.90 12.59 22.36
CA VAL A 645 -37.26 13.51 21.25
C VAL A 645 -38.59 14.23 21.49
N LYS A 646 -39.58 13.59 22.12
CA LYS A 646 -40.81 14.30 22.56
C LYS A 646 -40.52 15.30 23.66
N ASN A 647 -39.47 15.05 24.44
CA ASN A 647 -38.91 15.98 25.42
C ASN A 647 -37.71 16.78 24.85
N TYR A 648 -37.54 16.92 23.52
CA TYR A 648 -36.32 17.47 22.91
C TYR A 648 -35.92 18.86 23.40
N GLU A 649 -36.88 19.73 23.74
CA GLU A 649 -36.55 21.04 24.34
C GLU A 649 -35.88 20.93 25.70
N GLU A 650 -36.08 19.86 26.46
CA GLU A 650 -35.41 19.58 27.73
C GLU A 650 -34.17 18.69 27.51
N ALA A 651 -34.30 17.64 26.70
CA ALA A 651 -33.24 16.66 26.44
C ALA A 651 -32.04 17.25 25.67
N SER A 652 -32.26 18.17 24.73
CA SER A 652 -31.16 18.88 24.03
C SER A 652 -30.34 19.80 24.93
N LYS A 653 -30.87 20.15 26.11
CA LYS A 653 -30.17 20.93 27.15
C LYS A 653 -29.35 20.05 28.10
N TYR A 654 -29.42 18.71 27.99
CA TYR A 654 -28.63 17.79 28.80
C TYR A 654 -27.14 18.06 28.59
N ASN A 655 -26.43 18.32 29.69
CA ASN A 655 -25.02 18.60 29.69
C ASN A 655 -24.28 17.78 30.76
N THR A 656 -23.06 17.38 30.43
CA THR A 656 -22.16 16.63 31.33
C THR A 656 -20.75 17.18 31.21
N ILE A 657 -19.95 16.99 32.26
CA ILE A 657 -18.53 17.34 32.28
C ILE A 657 -17.74 16.06 32.53
N ILE A 658 -16.67 15.87 31.76
CA ILE A 658 -15.81 14.68 31.80
C ILE A 658 -14.36 15.14 31.97
N GLU A 659 -13.64 14.52 32.90
CA GLU A 659 -12.19 14.71 33.04
C GLU A 659 -11.43 13.93 31.95
N PHE A 660 -10.56 14.60 31.21
CA PHE A 660 -9.73 13.99 30.17
C PHE A 660 -8.25 14.36 30.33
N PRO A 661 -7.30 13.41 30.32
CA PRO A 661 -5.88 13.71 30.58
C PRO A 661 -5.30 14.74 29.61
N SER A 662 -4.78 15.86 30.12
CA SER A 662 -4.29 17.00 29.31
C SER A 662 -3.15 16.60 28.37
N LYS A 663 -2.35 15.60 28.78
CA LYS A 663 -1.29 14.93 27.99
C LYS A 663 -1.79 14.38 26.64
N TYR A 664 -3.07 14.01 26.53
CA TYR A 664 -3.68 13.48 25.30
C TYR A 664 -4.67 14.45 24.64
N LEU A 665 -4.99 15.59 25.25
CA LEU A 665 -5.98 16.54 24.76
C LEU A 665 -5.65 17.06 23.35
N ALA A 666 -4.38 17.36 23.07
CA ALA A 666 -3.94 17.78 21.73
C ALA A 666 -4.15 16.70 20.65
N ARG A 667 -4.12 15.41 21.03
CA ARG A 667 -4.42 14.27 20.16
C ARG A 667 -5.93 14.07 19.99
N PHE A 668 -6.70 14.27 21.07
CA PHE A 668 -8.16 14.25 21.06
C PHE A 668 -8.76 15.32 20.16
N ILE A 669 -8.21 16.53 20.19
CA ILE A 669 -8.59 17.62 19.28
C ILE A 669 -8.13 17.28 17.85
N GLY A 670 -6.86 16.88 17.69
CA GLY A 670 -6.26 16.58 16.40
C GLY A 670 -5.95 17.83 15.58
N GLN A 671 -5.32 17.65 14.41
CA GLN A 671 -4.94 18.78 13.56
C GLN A 671 -6.18 19.55 13.10
N LYS A 672 -6.22 20.87 13.39
CA LYS A 672 -7.37 21.76 13.13
C LYS A 672 -8.71 21.28 13.72
N GLY A 673 -8.69 20.47 14.78
CA GLY A 673 -9.92 19.92 15.37
C GLY A 673 -10.50 18.70 14.65
N ALA A 674 -9.79 18.11 13.68
CA ALA A 674 -10.35 17.04 12.84
C ALA A 674 -10.82 15.80 13.63
N SER A 675 -10.13 15.43 14.72
CA SER A 675 -10.54 14.28 15.55
C SER A 675 -11.69 14.63 16.50
N LEU A 676 -11.77 15.89 16.95
CA LEU A 676 -12.90 16.40 17.73
C LEU A 676 -14.16 16.46 16.87
N ASN A 677 -14.04 16.96 15.65
CA ASN A 677 -15.14 17.07 14.69
C ASN A 677 -15.65 15.69 14.29
N GLN A 678 -14.76 14.71 14.04
CA GLN A 678 -15.20 13.33 13.76
C GLN A 678 -16.07 12.75 14.90
N ILE A 679 -15.72 12.97 16.17
CA ILE A 679 -16.52 12.47 17.30
C ILE A 679 -17.80 13.30 17.49
N ARG A 680 -17.73 14.62 17.25
CA ARG A 680 -18.89 15.53 17.23
C ARG A 680 -19.92 15.09 16.20
N ASP A 681 -19.49 14.83 14.98
CA ASP A 681 -20.33 14.51 13.82
C ASP A 681 -20.84 13.06 13.88
N GLU A 682 -20.10 12.14 14.51
CA GLU A 682 -20.50 10.74 14.72
C GLU A 682 -21.63 10.58 15.74
N PHE A 683 -21.64 11.36 16.82
CA PHE A 683 -22.65 11.29 17.88
C PHE A 683 -23.67 12.43 17.86
N ASP A 684 -23.46 13.47 17.04
CA ASP A 684 -24.26 14.70 17.05
C ASP A 684 -24.30 15.38 18.44
N VAL A 685 -23.11 15.51 19.06
CA VAL A 685 -22.93 16.06 20.41
C VAL A 685 -22.01 17.27 20.35
N LYS A 686 -22.45 18.41 20.90
CA LYS A 686 -21.59 19.59 21.05
C LYS A 686 -20.54 19.34 22.12
N ILE A 687 -19.30 19.20 21.67
CA ILE A 687 -18.12 19.06 22.53
C ILE A 687 -17.46 20.43 22.70
N ASP A 688 -17.52 20.99 23.90
CA ASP A 688 -16.80 22.20 24.31
C ASP A 688 -15.66 21.81 25.26
N VAL A 689 -14.41 22.02 24.85
CA VAL A 689 -13.26 21.82 25.75
C VAL A 689 -13.10 23.05 26.64
N LEU A 690 -13.19 22.87 27.95
CA LEU A 690 -12.98 23.91 28.95
C LEU A 690 -11.52 23.84 29.41
N THR A 691 -10.74 24.85 29.06
CA THR A 691 -9.35 24.99 29.50
C THR A 691 -9.05 26.47 29.66
N ASP A 692 -8.81 26.90 30.90
CA ASP A 692 -8.19 28.19 31.15
C ASP A 692 -6.68 28.08 30.85
N ASP A 693 -6.15 28.97 30.02
CA ASP A 693 -4.75 28.95 29.54
C ASP A 693 -3.68 29.14 30.65
N SER A 694 -4.08 29.27 31.92
CA SER A 694 -3.20 29.71 33.02
C SER A 694 -2.45 28.61 33.77
N ASP A 695 -2.97 27.38 33.85
CA ASP A 695 -2.47 26.38 34.80
C ASP A 695 -2.26 24.95 34.24
N LYS A 696 -1.28 24.26 34.84
CA LYS A 696 -0.85 22.91 34.45
C LYS A 696 -1.73 21.81 35.04
N VAL A 697 -3.02 21.83 34.74
CA VAL A 697 -3.95 20.80 35.24
C VAL A 697 -3.66 19.46 34.55
N GLU A 698 -3.60 18.36 35.32
CA GLU A 698 -3.31 17.03 34.76
C GLU A 698 -4.49 16.46 33.96
N ASN A 699 -5.71 16.83 34.32
CA ASN A 699 -6.95 16.57 33.59
C ASN A 699 -7.53 17.90 33.09
N ALA A 700 -8.07 17.92 31.87
CA ALA A 700 -8.86 19.02 31.34
C ALA A 700 -10.34 18.64 31.38
N GLU A 701 -11.22 19.63 31.59
CA GLU A 701 -12.67 19.42 31.60
C GLU A 701 -13.23 19.50 30.19
N ILE A 702 -13.95 18.47 29.76
CA ILE A 702 -14.66 18.44 28.49
C ILE A 702 -16.16 18.46 28.79
N ARG A 703 -16.85 19.52 28.35
CA ARG A 703 -18.31 19.62 28.43
C ARG A 703 -18.93 19.01 27.17
N LEU A 704 -19.80 18.03 27.37
CA LEU A 704 -20.69 17.53 26.33
C LEU A 704 -22.07 18.17 26.51
N THR A 705 -22.73 18.49 25.40
CA THR A 705 -24.14 18.92 25.36
C THR A 705 -24.82 18.34 24.13
N GLY A 706 -25.97 17.69 24.31
CA GLY A 706 -26.71 17.02 23.23
C GLY A 706 -27.69 15.98 23.78
N LEU A 707 -28.26 15.16 22.90
CA LEU A 707 -29.23 14.12 23.28
C LEU A 707 -28.59 13.11 24.25
N LYS A 708 -29.34 12.72 25.30
CA LYS A 708 -28.80 11.96 26.43
C LYS A 708 -28.14 10.63 26.05
N SER A 709 -28.80 9.78 25.24
CA SER A 709 -28.21 8.52 24.75
C SER A 709 -26.89 8.76 24.02
N ASN A 710 -26.85 9.75 23.12
CA ASN A 710 -25.69 10.07 22.31
C ASN A 710 -24.53 10.60 23.17
N VAL A 711 -24.83 11.43 24.17
CA VAL A 711 -23.85 11.91 25.15
C VAL A 711 -23.25 10.72 25.92
N ASP A 712 -24.08 9.83 26.49
CA ASP A 712 -23.62 8.65 27.24
C ASP A 712 -22.75 7.69 26.42
N GLU A 713 -22.96 7.61 25.11
CA GLU A 713 -22.11 6.82 24.19
C GLU A 713 -20.81 7.52 23.83
N CYS A 714 -20.85 8.84 23.62
CA CYS A 714 -19.65 9.66 23.49
C CYS A 714 -18.77 9.52 24.75
N ILE A 715 -19.34 9.53 25.97
CA ILE A 715 -18.59 9.27 27.22
C ILE A 715 -17.84 7.92 27.15
N LYS A 716 -18.51 6.85 26.70
CA LYS A 716 -17.91 5.52 26.58
C LYS A 716 -16.74 5.52 25.59
N LYS A 717 -16.91 6.14 24.41
CA LYS A 717 -15.86 6.18 23.37
C LYS A 717 -14.66 7.04 23.77
N VAL A 718 -14.90 8.22 24.38
CA VAL A 718 -13.85 9.09 24.93
C VAL A 718 -13.02 8.35 25.98
N ASN A 719 -13.67 7.60 26.89
CA ASN A 719 -12.98 6.79 27.90
C ASN A 719 -12.19 5.61 27.31
N GLN A 720 -12.69 4.97 26.23
CA GLN A 720 -11.93 3.94 25.52
C GLN A 720 -10.68 4.52 24.83
N LEU A 721 -10.78 5.71 24.22
CA LEU A 721 -9.64 6.41 23.63
C LEU A 721 -8.61 6.81 24.68
N SER A 722 -9.05 7.34 25.82
CA SER A 722 -8.19 7.67 26.97
C SER A 722 -7.35 6.46 27.43
N LYS A 723 -8.00 5.30 27.64
CA LYS A 723 -7.33 4.03 27.99
C LYS A 723 -6.35 3.58 26.91
N ARG A 724 -6.80 3.54 25.64
CA ARG A 724 -5.97 3.13 24.49
C ARG A 724 -4.72 4.00 24.31
N TRP A 725 -4.79 5.28 24.65
CA TRP A 725 -3.65 6.20 24.58
C TRP A 725 -2.76 6.16 25.82
N ALA A 726 -3.29 5.79 27.00
CA ALA A 726 -2.49 5.48 28.17
C ALA A 726 -1.63 4.20 28.00
N ASP A 727 -2.12 3.22 27.24
CA ASP A 727 -1.37 1.99 26.90
C ASP A 727 -0.25 2.21 25.86
N GLU A 728 -0.18 3.36 25.20
CA GLU A 728 0.78 3.62 24.12
C GLU A 728 2.15 4.07 24.65
N LYS A 729 3.11 3.14 24.68
CA LYS A 729 4.49 3.39 25.14
C LYS A 729 5.38 3.79 23.97
N THR A 730 6.30 4.73 24.22
CA THR A 730 7.47 4.97 23.35
C THR A 730 8.73 4.44 24.04
N VAL A 731 9.55 3.66 23.34
CA VAL A 731 10.87 3.19 23.77
C VAL A 731 11.91 3.57 22.72
N THR A 732 13.12 3.93 23.16
CA THR A 732 14.25 4.24 22.28
C THR A 732 15.41 3.28 22.52
N LEU A 733 15.90 2.67 21.43
CA LEU A 733 17.05 1.77 21.42
C LEU A 733 18.21 2.43 20.68
N ASN A 734 19.44 2.23 21.15
CA ASN A 734 20.65 2.73 20.51
C ASN A 734 21.36 1.59 19.76
N ILE A 735 21.53 1.74 18.44
CA ILE A 735 22.08 0.70 17.56
C ILE A 735 23.22 1.29 16.70
N GLU A 736 24.29 0.52 16.48
CA GLU A 736 25.37 0.94 15.57
C GLU A 736 24.88 0.96 14.11
N GLN A 737 25.26 2.01 13.37
CA GLN A 737 24.90 2.21 11.96
C GLN A 737 25.25 1.01 11.06
N LYS A 738 26.28 0.22 11.41
CA LYS A 738 26.74 -0.99 10.71
C LYS A 738 25.68 -2.09 10.60
N PHE A 739 24.78 -2.20 11.58
CA PHE A 739 23.76 -3.25 11.66
C PHE A 739 22.37 -2.74 11.24
N ARG A 740 22.21 -1.42 11.02
CA ARG A 740 20.93 -0.78 10.70
C ARG A 740 20.30 -1.35 9.43
N LYS A 741 21.08 -1.64 8.38
CA LYS A 741 20.54 -2.14 7.10
C LYS A 741 19.99 -3.56 7.24
N GLN A 742 20.66 -4.39 8.02
CA GLN A 742 20.32 -5.80 8.27
C GLN A 742 19.06 -5.89 9.13
N LEU A 743 18.98 -5.09 10.20
CA LEU A 743 17.80 -5.00 11.07
C LEU A 743 16.58 -4.37 10.38
N ILE A 744 16.76 -3.58 9.33
CA ILE A 744 15.67 -3.11 8.46
C ILE A 744 15.24 -4.22 7.47
N GLY A 745 16.20 -5.00 6.97
CA GLY A 745 16.02 -6.00 5.93
C GLY A 745 15.89 -5.37 4.53
N PRO A 746 15.88 -6.19 3.46
CA PRO A 746 15.63 -5.70 2.11
C PRO A 746 14.29 -4.95 2.06
N SER A 747 14.31 -3.73 1.51
CA SER A 747 13.16 -2.83 1.37
C SER A 747 12.31 -2.61 2.65
N GLY A 748 12.88 -2.82 3.84
CA GLY A 748 12.15 -2.69 5.11
C GLY A 748 11.20 -3.86 5.44
N VAL A 749 11.22 -4.95 4.68
CA VAL A 749 10.26 -6.07 4.82
C VAL A 749 10.26 -6.67 6.23
N TYR A 750 11.42 -6.82 6.87
CA TYR A 750 11.49 -7.38 8.23
C TYR A 750 10.90 -6.42 9.28
N VAL A 751 11.19 -5.12 9.15
CA VAL A 751 10.62 -4.08 10.02
C VAL A 751 9.12 -3.93 9.85
N ASN A 752 8.60 -4.01 8.62
CA ASN A 752 7.16 -4.02 8.37
C ASN A 752 6.51 -5.25 9.01
N ARG A 753 7.11 -6.44 8.84
CA ARG A 753 6.65 -7.68 9.48
C ARG A 753 6.61 -7.58 11.01
N LEU A 754 7.58 -6.93 11.66
CA LEU A 754 7.55 -6.64 13.10
C LEU A 754 6.44 -5.66 13.49
N GLN A 755 6.25 -4.60 12.71
CA GLN A 755 5.19 -3.62 12.92
C GLN A 755 3.81 -4.27 12.86
N ASP A 756 3.55 -5.09 11.84
CA ASP A 756 2.28 -5.81 11.66
C ASP A 756 2.05 -6.86 12.76
N LYS A 757 3.07 -7.68 13.05
CA LYS A 757 3.04 -8.79 14.04
C LYS A 757 2.73 -8.33 15.47
N TYR A 758 3.15 -7.11 15.84
CA TYR A 758 2.99 -6.57 17.20
C TYR A 758 2.14 -5.29 17.28
N ASN A 759 1.59 -4.83 16.16
CA ASN A 759 0.86 -3.55 16.02
C ASN A 759 1.63 -2.36 16.63
N VAL A 760 2.92 -2.28 16.31
CA VAL A 760 3.83 -1.19 16.70
C VAL A 760 4.27 -0.40 15.48
N LYS A 761 4.77 0.82 15.68
CA LYS A 761 5.46 1.61 14.67
C LYS A 761 6.93 1.75 15.04
N ILE A 762 7.82 1.33 14.14
CA ILE A 762 9.27 1.31 14.36
C ILE A 762 9.92 2.32 13.42
N GLN A 763 10.55 3.35 13.98
CA GLN A 763 11.18 4.42 13.22
C GLN A 763 12.68 4.46 13.51
N PHE A 764 13.50 4.19 12.49
CA PHE A 764 14.95 4.33 12.55
C PHE A 764 15.33 5.76 12.17
N SER A 765 16.07 6.47 13.01
CA SER A 765 16.54 7.83 12.70
C SER A 765 17.62 7.84 11.62
N ASP A 766 17.55 8.82 10.71
CA ASP A 766 18.54 9.09 9.65
C ASP A 766 19.61 10.13 10.04
N SER A 767 19.66 10.50 11.33
CA SER A 767 20.64 11.44 11.86
C SER A 767 22.08 11.00 11.53
N ASN A 768 22.91 11.92 11.03
CA ASN A 768 24.36 11.74 10.85
C ASN A 768 25.15 11.63 12.19
N GLU A 769 24.46 11.36 13.30
CA GLU A 769 25.07 11.07 14.58
C GLU A 769 25.59 9.63 14.58
N THR A 770 26.71 9.38 15.26
CA THR A 770 27.33 8.04 15.38
C THR A 770 26.52 7.04 16.22
N LYS A 771 25.27 7.38 16.56
CA LYS A 771 24.33 6.64 17.40
C LYS A 771 23.01 6.49 16.66
N GLY A 772 22.79 5.34 16.01
CA GLY A 772 21.57 5.07 15.27
C GLY A 772 20.41 4.80 16.23
N SER A 773 19.64 5.83 16.58
CA SER A 773 18.49 5.65 17.45
C SER A 773 17.30 5.02 16.71
N VAL A 774 16.66 4.05 17.34
CA VAL A 774 15.45 3.38 16.87
C VAL A 774 14.33 3.64 17.86
N VAL A 775 13.26 4.26 17.40
CA VAL A 775 12.09 4.63 18.21
C VAL A 775 10.97 3.63 17.93
N ILE A 776 10.58 2.87 18.95
CA ILE A 776 9.45 1.95 18.90
C ILE A 776 8.27 2.60 19.62
N LYS A 777 7.12 2.72 18.95
CA LYS A 777 5.87 3.27 19.50
C LYS A 777 4.74 2.28 19.34
N GLY A 778 3.84 2.17 20.32
CA GLY A 778 2.67 1.31 20.22
C GLY A 778 2.20 0.77 21.56
N PRO A 779 1.33 -0.26 21.58
CA PRO A 779 0.82 -0.83 22.82
C PRO A 779 1.97 -1.43 23.64
N SER A 780 2.00 -1.13 24.94
CA SER A 780 3.06 -1.52 25.89
C SER A 780 3.57 -2.97 25.71
N ARG A 781 2.65 -3.94 25.58
CA ARG A 781 2.93 -5.38 25.37
C ARG A 781 3.54 -5.70 23.99
N GLY A 782 3.20 -4.95 22.96
CA GLY A 782 3.79 -5.09 21.62
C GLY A 782 5.19 -4.48 21.55
N VAL A 783 5.38 -3.31 22.17
CA VAL A 783 6.67 -2.61 22.22
C VAL A 783 7.73 -3.45 22.91
N ALA A 784 7.42 -4.10 24.04
CA ALA A 784 8.36 -4.98 24.74
C ALA A 784 8.83 -6.16 23.88
N LYS A 785 7.91 -6.84 23.18
CA LYS A 785 8.26 -7.96 22.28
C LYS A 785 9.06 -7.53 21.06
N ALA A 786 8.73 -6.39 20.47
CA ALA A 786 9.49 -5.82 19.35
C ALA A 786 10.92 -5.43 19.80
N GLU A 787 11.06 -4.89 21.01
CA GLU A 787 12.36 -4.60 21.63
C GLU A 787 13.19 -5.86 21.87
N GLU A 788 12.60 -6.94 22.37
CA GLU A 788 13.26 -8.24 22.57
C GLU A 788 13.74 -8.86 21.23
N GLU A 789 12.87 -8.90 20.21
CA GLU A 789 13.20 -9.51 18.92
C GLU A 789 14.27 -8.71 18.14
N ILE A 790 14.25 -7.37 18.22
CA ILE A 790 15.29 -6.51 17.64
C ILE A 790 16.63 -6.67 18.37
N LYS A 791 16.64 -6.85 19.70
CA LYS A 791 17.88 -7.14 20.47
C LYS A 791 18.49 -8.48 20.05
N GLN A 792 17.67 -9.53 19.97
CA GLN A 792 18.12 -10.86 19.56
C GLN A 792 18.78 -10.86 18.16
N LEU A 793 18.21 -10.15 17.19
CA LEU A 793 18.83 -10.00 15.87
C LEU A 793 20.09 -9.12 15.88
N LEU A 794 20.12 -8.07 16.70
CA LEU A 794 21.31 -7.23 16.84
C LEU A 794 22.50 -8.02 17.40
N ASP A 795 22.25 -8.95 18.33
CA ASP A 795 23.29 -9.82 18.88
C ASP A 795 23.71 -10.91 17.87
N TYR A 796 22.76 -11.52 17.15
CA TYR A 796 23.06 -12.44 16.03
C TYR A 796 23.92 -11.78 14.92
N GLU A 797 23.64 -10.53 14.54
CA GLU A 797 24.42 -9.79 13.54
C GLU A 797 25.81 -9.37 14.06
N LYS A 798 25.99 -9.16 15.37
CA LYS A 798 27.34 -8.98 15.95
C LYS A 798 28.18 -10.25 15.86
N GLU A 799 27.58 -11.42 16.07
CA GLU A 799 28.28 -12.70 16.04
C GLU A 799 28.61 -13.20 14.62
N ASN A 800 27.80 -12.83 13.63
CA ASN A 800 27.96 -13.24 12.23
C ASN A 800 28.53 -12.14 11.30
N GLY A 801 28.74 -10.93 11.82
CA GLY A 801 29.29 -9.79 11.08
C GLY A 801 30.81 -9.76 10.93
N PHE A 802 31.53 -10.86 11.15
CA PHE A 802 32.98 -10.90 10.95
C PHE A 802 33.33 -11.01 9.45
N VAL A 803 34.45 -10.38 9.08
CA VAL A 803 34.93 -10.28 7.70
C VAL A 803 36.43 -10.58 7.69
N GLU A 804 36.86 -11.53 6.85
CA GLU A 804 38.27 -11.85 6.59
C GLU A 804 38.55 -11.86 5.08
N ILE A 805 39.80 -11.62 4.67
CA ILE A 805 40.22 -11.64 3.25
C ILE A 805 41.28 -12.73 3.05
N ILE A 806 41.15 -13.52 1.99
CA ILE A 806 42.04 -14.63 1.62
C ILE A 806 42.52 -14.44 0.19
N GLN A 807 43.81 -14.70 -0.06
CA GLN A 807 44.43 -14.60 -1.38
C GLN A 807 44.60 -15.99 -2.01
N VAL A 808 44.21 -16.15 -3.28
CA VAL A 808 44.23 -17.43 -4.02
C VAL A 808 45.04 -17.28 -5.32
N PRO A 809 46.05 -18.12 -5.58
CA PRO A 809 46.83 -18.07 -6.83
C PRO A 809 45.98 -18.29 -8.09
N SER A 810 46.33 -17.61 -9.19
CA SER A 810 45.62 -17.66 -10.47
C SER A 810 45.48 -19.07 -11.06
N GLU A 811 46.50 -19.91 -10.90
CA GLU A 811 46.49 -21.34 -11.29
C GLU A 811 45.37 -22.13 -10.60
N ALA A 812 45.16 -21.86 -9.31
CA ALA A 812 44.14 -22.52 -8.50
C ALA A 812 42.74 -21.90 -8.65
N LEU A 813 42.66 -20.63 -9.06
CA LEU A 813 41.44 -19.83 -9.11
C LEU A 813 40.28 -20.51 -9.85
N SER A 814 40.56 -21.10 -11.02
CA SER A 814 39.57 -21.81 -11.84
C SER A 814 38.95 -23.03 -11.14
N ARG A 815 39.70 -23.68 -10.24
CA ARG A 815 39.26 -24.85 -9.48
C ARG A 815 38.66 -24.50 -8.13
N VAL A 816 39.10 -23.39 -7.52
CA VAL A 816 38.47 -22.85 -6.30
C VAL A 816 37.07 -22.35 -6.64
N ILE A 817 36.91 -21.54 -7.70
CA ILE A 817 35.60 -21.07 -8.21
C ILE A 817 34.75 -22.24 -8.76
N GLY A 818 35.35 -23.15 -9.52
CA GLY A 818 34.62 -24.21 -10.21
C GLY A 818 33.89 -23.69 -11.46
N LYS A 819 33.16 -24.58 -12.15
CA LYS A 819 32.65 -24.31 -13.51
C LYS A 819 31.59 -23.20 -13.58
N SER A 820 30.83 -23.02 -12.49
CA SER A 820 29.75 -22.03 -12.38
C SER A 820 29.66 -21.44 -10.95
N GLY A 821 30.79 -21.32 -10.24
CA GLY A 821 30.80 -20.98 -8.81
C GLY A 821 30.51 -22.17 -7.87
N GLU A 822 30.14 -23.32 -8.43
CA GLU A 822 29.80 -24.59 -7.76
C GLU A 822 30.63 -24.88 -6.50
N THR A 823 31.96 -24.94 -6.60
CA THR A 823 32.83 -25.29 -5.46
C THR A 823 32.98 -24.18 -4.41
N ILE A 824 32.72 -22.91 -4.75
CA ILE A 824 32.58 -21.84 -3.74
C ILE A 824 31.21 -21.92 -3.07
N ASN A 825 30.17 -22.22 -3.83
CA ASN A 825 28.81 -22.36 -3.31
C ASN A 825 28.72 -23.56 -2.35
N ASP A 826 29.36 -24.69 -2.66
CA ASP A 826 29.47 -25.84 -1.77
C ASP A 826 30.17 -25.46 -0.44
N ILE A 827 31.32 -24.77 -0.51
CA ILE A 827 32.05 -24.31 0.69
C ILE A 827 31.20 -23.29 1.47
N SER A 828 30.47 -22.41 0.80
CA SER A 828 29.57 -21.43 1.41
C SER A 828 28.40 -22.09 2.13
N VAL A 829 27.76 -23.09 1.51
CA VAL A 829 26.66 -23.87 2.09
C VAL A 829 27.13 -24.72 3.26
N ASP A 830 28.25 -25.42 3.11
CA ASP A 830 28.84 -26.27 4.16
C ASP A 830 29.19 -25.48 5.44
N THR A 831 29.71 -24.27 5.28
CA THR A 831 30.25 -23.47 6.41
C THR A 831 29.28 -22.40 6.92
N GLY A 832 28.21 -22.11 6.18
CA GLY A 832 27.26 -21.04 6.48
C GLY A 832 27.83 -19.63 6.26
N VAL A 833 28.84 -19.48 5.41
CA VAL A 833 29.62 -18.24 5.24
C VAL A 833 29.52 -17.71 3.81
N ARG A 834 29.28 -16.42 3.64
CA ARG A 834 29.20 -15.77 2.33
C ARG A 834 30.60 -15.45 1.82
N ILE A 835 30.92 -15.90 0.61
CA ILE A 835 32.21 -15.67 -0.04
C ILE A 835 31.99 -14.77 -1.25
N HIS A 836 32.76 -13.69 -1.37
CA HIS A 836 32.65 -12.70 -2.45
C HIS A 836 34.03 -12.42 -3.04
N ALA A 837 34.18 -12.50 -4.36
CA ALA A 837 35.43 -12.13 -5.03
C ALA A 837 35.54 -10.60 -5.13
N LYS A 838 36.66 -10.03 -4.68
CA LYS A 838 36.98 -8.59 -4.83
C LYS A 838 37.76 -8.27 -6.10
N THR A 839 38.33 -9.29 -6.74
CA THR A 839 39.18 -9.16 -7.92
C THR A 839 38.52 -9.80 -9.13
N ASP A 840 38.28 -9.02 -10.19
CA ASP A 840 37.83 -9.55 -11.48
C ASP A 840 38.88 -10.52 -12.05
N GLN A 841 38.44 -11.54 -12.81
CA GLN A 841 39.33 -12.56 -13.38
C GLN A 841 40.44 -11.98 -14.26
N THR A 842 40.22 -10.83 -14.90
CA THR A 842 41.22 -10.10 -15.69
C THR A 842 42.34 -9.52 -14.82
N LYS A 843 42.00 -8.85 -13.72
CA LYS A 843 42.98 -8.27 -12.77
C LYS A 843 43.79 -9.37 -12.07
N ALA A 844 43.15 -10.49 -11.75
CA ALA A 844 43.81 -11.65 -11.15
C ALA A 844 44.89 -12.29 -12.04
N GLN A 845 44.83 -12.09 -13.36
CA GLN A 845 45.88 -12.50 -14.30
C GLN A 845 47.08 -11.54 -14.30
N GLU A 846 46.87 -10.25 -13.99
CA GLU A 846 47.93 -9.24 -13.88
C GLU A 846 48.68 -9.33 -12.52
N THR A 847 47.97 -9.65 -11.44
CA THR A 847 48.52 -9.74 -10.07
C THR A 847 49.02 -11.14 -9.69
N GLY A 848 48.66 -12.18 -10.45
CA GLY A 848 48.96 -13.59 -10.14
C GLY A 848 48.13 -14.21 -9.01
N SER A 849 47.36 -13.40 -8.27
CA SER A 849 46.51 -13.82 -7.15
C SER A 849 45.21 -13.01 -7.11
N ALA A 850 44.11 -13.65 -6.70
CA ALA A 850 42.80 -13.02 -6.49
C ALA A 850 42.44 -12.94 -5.01
N ASP A 851 41.80 -11.84 -4.60
CA ASP A 851 41.33 -11.65 -3.23
C ASP A 851 39.84 -12.05 -3.09
N PHE A 852 39.57 -12.92 -2.12
CA PHE A 852 38.23 -13.31 -1.68
C PHE A 852 37.92 -12.73 -0.30
N GLU A 853 36.82 -11.99 -0.19
CA GLU A 853 36.23 -11.57 1.08
C GLU A 853 35.25 -12.63 1.58
N ILE A 854 35.36 -12.96 2.87
CA ILE A 854 34.63 -14.05 3.52
C ILE A 854 33.91 -13.48 4.75
N VAL A 855 32.58 -13.56 4.76
CA VAL A 855 31.67 -12.88 5.70
C VAL A 855 30.76 -13.88 6.42
N GLY A 856 30.89 -13.98 7.74
CA GLY A 856 30.08 -14.89 8.56
C GLY A 856 30.63 -15.08 9.97
N SER A 857 30.32 -16.23 10.58
CA SER A 857 30.79 -16.56 11.94
C SER A 857 32.30 -16.81 11.98
N LYS A 858 32.94 -16.45 13.11
CA LYS A 858 34.38 -16.67 13.36
C LYS A 858 34.80 -18.16 13.38
N ALA A 859 33.83 -19.08 13.43
CA ALA A 859 34.06 -20.51 13.25
C ALA A 859 34.09 -20.85 11.75
N GLY A 860 33.00 -20.57 11.02
CA GLY A 860 32.87 -20.91 9.59
C GLY A 860 33.95 -20.28 8.71
N ILE A 861 34.40 -19.05 9.00
CA ILE A 861 35.49 -18.37 8.27
C ILE A 861 36.78 -19.24 8.27
N LYS A 862 37.10 -19.88 9.41
CA LYS A 862 38.28 -20.76 9.53
C LYS A 862 38.11 -22.04 8.73
N GLU A 863 36.92 -22.61 8.72
CA GLU A 863 36.64 -23.85 7.98
C GLU A 863 36.64 -23.62 6.47
N ALA A 864 36.07 -22.50 6.00
CA ALA A 864 36.12 -22.07 4.61
C ALA A 864 37.57 -21.88 4.15
N LYS A 865 38.39 -21.19 4.97
CA LYS A 865 39.83 -21.01 4.75
C LYS A 865 40.57 -22.34 4.58
N LEU A 866 40.36 -23.29 5.49
CA LEU A 866 40.99 -24.61 5.43
C LEU A 866 40.57 -25.42 4.18
N LYS A 867 39.31 -25.32 3.74
CA LYS A 867 38.81 -25.96 2.51
C LYS A 867 39.44 -25.34 1.26
N ILE A 868 39.52 -24.02 1.17
CA ILE A 868 40.14 -23.31 0.04
C ILE A 868 41.65 -23.63 -0.04
N ASP A 869 42.37 -23.55 1.08
CA ASP A 869 43.80 -23.88 1.16
C ASP A 869 44.09 -25.32 0.71
N ALA A 870 43.22 -26.29 1.02
CA ALA A 870 43.35 -27.68 0.60
C ALA A 870 43.18 -27.87 -0.91
N ILE A 871 42.32 -27.09 -1.56
CA ILE A 871 42.14 -27.11 -3.02
C ILE A 871 43.39 -26.53 -3.71
N VAL A 872 43.90 -25.38 -3.24
CA VAL A 872 45.11 -24.74 -3.77
C VAL A 872 46.31 -25.71 -3.70
N LYS A 873 46.52 -26.35 -2.55
CA LYS A 873 47.63 -27.30 -2.33
C LYS A 873 47.61 -28.53 -3.23
N ARG A 874 46.44 -28.97 -3.72
CA ARG A 874 46.37 -30.13 -4.64
C ARG A 874 46.90 -29.77 -6.04
N ILE A 875 46.71 -28.54 -6.49
CA ILE A 875 46.98 -28.14 -7.88
C ILE A 875 48.47 -27.87 -8.08
N VAL A 876 49.10 -27.14 -7.15
CA VAL A 876 50.53 -26.79 -7.17
C VAL A 876 51.46 -28.02 -7.11
N ASN A 877 50.96 -29.19 -6.69
CA ASN A 877 51.74 -30.43 -6.54
C ASN A 877 51.69 -31.37 -7.77
N SER A 878 50.88 -31.06 -8.81
CA SER A 878 50.89 -31.82 -10.06
C SER A 878 52.02 -31.36 -10.99
N THR A 879 52.60 -32.28 -11.76
CA THR A 879 53.74 -32.02 -12.63
C THR A 879 53.74 -33.02 -13.80
N SER A 880 54.34 -32.64 -14.93
CA SER A 880 54.62 -33.54 -16.05
C SER A 880 56.11 -33.61 -16.36
N GLU A 881 56.60 -34.82 -16.64
CA GLU A 881 58.00 -35.13 -16.94
C GLU A 881 58.06 -36.09 -18.15
N THR A 882 59.23 -36.24 -18.79
CA THR A 882 59.37 -37.00 -20.05
C THR A 882 60.56 -37.94 -20.05
N ILE A 883 60.47 -39.04 -20.81
CA ILE A 883 61.48 -40.10 -20.92
C ILE A 883 61.67 -40.47 -22.39
N GLU A 884 62.90 -40.64 -22.86
CA GLU A 884 63.17 -41.24 -24.17
C GLU A 884 63.40 -42.76 -24.05
N VAL A 885 62.70 -43.54 -24.89
CA VAL A 885 62.83 -45.02 -24.96
C VAL A 885 62.69 -45.49 -26.41
N ASP A 886 63.50 -46.46 -26.82
CA ASP A 886 63.39 -47.08 -28.15
C ASP A 886 62.05 -47.80 -28.34
N ARG A 887 61.42 -47.55 -29.49
CA ARG A 887 60.18 -48.16 -29.99
C ARG A 887 60.19 -49.68 -29.96
N LYS A 888 61.37 -50.31 -30.09
CA LYS A 888 61.54 -51.77 -29.94
C LYS A 888 60.95 -52.30 -28.62
N TRP A 889 61.05 -51.53 -27.54
CA TRP A 889 60.64 -51.93 -26.19
C TRP A 889 59.20 -51.54 -25.81
N TYR A 890 58.52 -50.72 -26.63
CA TYR A 890 57.15 -50.27 -26.35
C TYR A 890 56.14 -51.42 -26.23
N GLY A 891 56.31 -52.49 -27.02
CA GLY A 891 55.47 -53.67 -26.94
C GLY A 891 55.53 -54.36 -25.57
N ASN A 892 56.69 -54.30 -24.91
CA ASN A 892 56.93 -54.91 -23.60
C ASN A 892 56.41 -54.00 -22.47
N LEU A 893 56.69 -52.69 -22.55
CA LEU A 893 56.25 -51.69 -21.56
C LEU A 893 54.73 -51.50 -21.53
N ILE A 894 54.04 -51.64 -22.68
CA ILE A 894 52.58 -51.66 -22.74
C ILE A 894 52.06 -53.05 -22.32
N GLY A 895 52.62 -54.12 -22.90
CA GLY A 895 52.20 -55.49 -22.68
C GLY A 895 50.85 -55.86 -23.31
N PRO A 896 50.44 -57.14 -23.24
CA PRO A 896 49.17 -57.60 -23.78
C PRO A 896 48.00 -56.88 -23.09
N SER A 897 47.20 -56.17 -23.90
CA SER A 897 46.07 -55.33 -23.45
C SER A 897 46.43 -54.25 -22.41
N GLY A 898 47.68 -53.76 -22.38
CA GLY A 898 48.09 -52.67 -21.47
C GLY A 898 48.38 -53.11 -20.02
N LYS A 899 48.48 -54.42 -19.76
CA LYS A 899 48.67 -54.95 -18.39
C LYS A 899 49.96 -54.45 -17.72
N THR A 900 51.09 -54.43 -18.43
CA THR A 900 52.37 -53.98 -17.88
C THR A 900 52.33 -52.50 -17.49
N LEU A 901 51.72 -51.67 -18.35
CA LEU A 901 51.50 -50.24 -18.11
C LEU A 901 50.66 -50.02 -16.84
N ARG A 902 49.57 -50.78 -16.67
CA ARG A 902 48.74 -50.73 -15.44
C ARG A 902 49.54 -51.13 -14.19
N GLU A 903 50.36 -52.17 -14.29
CA GLU A 903 51.22 -52.62 -13.18
C GLU A 903 52.28 -51.59 -12.79
N ILE A 904 52.86 -50.86 -13.76
CA ILE A 904 53.76 -49.71 -13.51
C ILE A 904 53.05 -48.63 -12.69
N VAL A 905 51.86 -48.20 -13.13
CA VAL A 905 51.09 -47.13 -12.47
C VAL A 905 50.70 -47.53 -11.04
N ILE A 906 50.24 -48.77 -10.84
CA ILE A 906 49.90 -49.30 -9.50
C ILE A 906 51.14 -49.35 -8.59
N LYS A 907 52.28 -49.87 -9.08
CA LYS A 907 53.54 -49.92 -8.29
C LYS A 907 54.08 -48.53 -7.93
N ALA A 908 53.85 -47.53 -8.76
CA ALA A 908 54.19 -46.14 -8.46
C ALA A 908 53.27 -45.48 -7.40
N GLY A 909 52.09 -46.06 -7.15
CA GLY A 909 51.07 -45.50 -6.25
C GLY A 909 49.99 -44.67 -6.95
N GLY A 910 49.79 -44.86 -8.26
CA GLY A 910 48.65 -44.29 -8.99
C GLY A 910 47.33 -45.00 -8.66
N SER A 911 46.22 -44.31 -8.89
CA SER A 911 44.87 -44.82 -8.58
C SER A 911 44.49 -46.06 -9.41
N GLU A 912 43.86 -47.05 -8.77
CA GLU A 912 43.42 -48.30 -9.40
C GLU A 912 42.23 -48.14 -10.39
N THR A 913 41.56 -46.97 -10.39
CA THR A 913 40.39 -46.72 -11.23
C THR A 913 40.72 -46.87 -12.72
N ASP A 914 40.07 -47.86 -13.37
CA ASP A 914 40.45 -48.37 -14.71
C ASP A 914 40.10 -47.45 -15.91
N ARG A 915 40.12 -46.12 -15.68
CA ARG A 915 39.95 -45.07 -16.69
C ARG A 915 41.12 -44.09 -16.74
N ASP A 916 41.74 -43.76 -15.61
CA ASP A 916 42.74 -42.69 -15.52
C ASP A 916 44.19 -43.15 -15.74
N PHE A 917 44.48 -44.46 -15.73
CA PHE A 917 45.84 -44.99 -15.96
C PHE A 917 46.50 -44.51 -17.27
N ARG A 918 45.70 -44.12 -18.28
CA ARG A 918 46.17 -43.58 -19.56
C ARG A 918 46.71 -42.14 -19.47
N ARG A 919 46.36 -41.41 -18.40
CA ARG A 919 46.82 -40.03 -18.17
C ARG A 919 48.22 -40.02 -17.55
N PHE A 920 48.49 -40.98 -16.67
CA PHE A 920 49.79 -41.14 -16.01
C PHE A 920 50.94 -41.51 -16.97
N ILE A 921 50.66 -42.20 -18.08
CA ILE A 921 51.67 -42.61 -19.07
C ILE A 921 51.11 -42.52 -20.49
N GLN A 922 51.49 -41.46 -21.22
CA GLN A 922 51.10 -41.24 -22.61
C GLN A 922 52.25 -41.61 -23.56
N PHE A 923 52.04 -42.69 -24.31
CA PHE A 923 52.95 -43.12 -25.38
C PHE A 923 52.71 -42.31 -26.68
N PRO A 924 53.73 -42.09 -27.52
CA PRO A 924 53.58 -41.35 -28.77
C PRO A 924 52.77 -42.17 -29.79
N ALA A 925 52.06 -41.49 -30.69
CA ALA A 925 51.16 -42.12 -31.65
C ALA A 925 51.92 -43.03 -32.64
N ARG A 926 51.31 -44.15 -33.04
CA ARG A 926 51.91 -45.20 -33.89
C ARG A 926 52.38 -44.74 -35.29
N ASN A 927 51.99 -43.53 -35.71
CA ASN A 927 52.35 -42.89 -36.98
C ASN A 927 53.25 -41.64 -36.82
N SER A 928 53.70 -41.34 -35.59
CA SER A 928 54.73 -40.33 -35.33
C SER A 928 56.14 -40.95 -35.48
N GLU A 929 57.20 -40.14 -35.42
CA GLU A 929 58.59 -40.62 -35.33
C GLU A 929 59.20 -40.52 -33.91
N SER A 930 58.58 -39.78 -32.98
CA SER A 930 59.15 -39.54 -31.65
C SER A 930 59.28 -40.79 -30.76
N THR A 931 60.31 -40.78 -29.91
CA THR A 931 60.67 -41.83 -28.92
C THR A 931 60.31 -41.43 -27.48
N THR A 932 59.71 -40.26 -27.30
CA THR A 932 59.39 -39.64 -26.01
C THR A 932 58.06 -40.16 -25.43
N ILE A 933 58.11 -40.70 -24.21
CA ILE A 933 56.95 -41.01 -23.36
C ILE A 933 56.73 -39.81 -22.41
N VAL A 934 55.48 -39.39 -22.23
CA VAL A 934 55.10 -38.32 -21.28
C VAL A 934 54.43 -38.94 -20.06
N CYS A 935 54.81 -38.47 -18.87
CA CYS A 935 54.22 -38.89 -17.59
C CYS A 935 53.65 -37.66 -16.86
N GLU A 936 52.38 -37.73 -16.44
CA GLU A 936 51.65 -36.61 -15.80
C GLU A 936 51.00 -37.09 -14.49
N GLY A 937 51.13 -36.32 -13.40
CA GLY A 937 50.50 -36.65 -12.13
C GLY A 937 51.14 -35.96 -10.92
N ASP A 938 50.94 -36.50 -9.73
CA ASP A 938 51.65 -36.05 -8.54
C ASP A 938 53.16 -36.32 -8.67
N LYS A 939 53.99 -35.33 -8.33
CA LYS A 939 55.46 -35.41 -8.48
C LYS A 939 56.09 -36.66 -7.85
N ALA A 940 55.56 -37.13 -6.72
CA ALA A 940 56.03 -38.31 -6.01
C ALA A 940 55.63 -39.66 -6.66
N VAL A 941 54.65 -39.65 -7.58
CA VAL A 941 54.24 -40.81 -8.38
C VAL A 941 54.98 -40.82 -9.72
N VAL A 942 55.07 -39.67 -10.39
CA VAL A 942 55.76 -39.51 -11.69
C VAL A 942 57.22 -39.99 -11.62
N ALA A 943 57.98 -39.60 -10.59
CA ALA A 943 59.36 -40.03 -10.40
C ALA A 943 59.54 -41.58 -10.35
N LYS A 944 58.60 -42.29 -9.71
CA LYS A 944 58.62 -43.77 -9.59
C LYS A 944 58.24 -44.46 -10.91
N ILE A 945 57.35 -43.86 -11.69
CA ILE A 945 57.02 -44.33 -13.04
C ILE A 945 58.27 -44.28 -13.92
N ILE A 946 59.03 -43.18 -13.85
CA ILE A 946 60.27 -42.99 -14.62
C ILE A 946 61.33 -44.02 -14.22
N GLU A 947 61.55 -44.21 -12.91
CA GLU A 947 62.49 -45.19 -12.38
C GLU A 947 62.16 -46.62 -12.85
N THR A 948 60.91 -47.05 -12.69
CA THR A 948 60.48 -48.42 -13.04
C THR A 948 60.51 -48.70 -14.56
N ILE A 949 60.18 -47.71 -15.40
CA ILE A 949 60.36 -47.82 -16.87
C ILE A 949 61.85 -47.99 -17.22
N SER A 950 62.74 -47.19 -16.60
CA SER A 950 64.18 -47.22 -16.90
C SER A 950 64.84 -48.57 -16.55
N ILE A 951 64.34 -49.26 -15.53
CA ILE A 951 64.80 -50.60 -15.13
C ILE A 951 64.39 -51.63 -16.17
N MET A 952 63.12 -51.62 -16.59
CA MET A 952 62.61 -52.58 -17.59
C MET A 952 63.27 -52.47 -18.96
N VAL A 953 63.66 -51.26 -19.39
CA VAL A 953 64.42 -51.09 -20.64
C VAL A 953 65.80 -51.74 -20.57
N LYS A 954 66.56 -51.51 -19.49
CA LYS A 954 67.88 -52.14 -19.26
C LYS A 954 67.80 -53.67 -19.18
N ASP A 955 66.74 -54.20 -18.57
CA ASP A 955 66.50 -55.64 -18.49
C ASP A 955 66.35 -56.28 -19.88
N LEU A 956 65.66 -55.60 -20.80
CA LEU A 956 65.39 -56.09 -22.16
C LEU A 956 66.62 -56.01 -23.08
N GLU A 957 67.47 -55.01 -22.88
CA GLU A 957 68.73 -54.84 -23.63
C GLU A 957 69.78 -55.92 -23.31
N SER A 958 69.65 -56.62 -22.18
CA SER A 958 70.57 -57.68 -21.74
C SER A 958 70.39 -59.06 -22.42
N VAL A 959 69.52 -59.15 -23.43
CA VAL A 959 69.16 -60.41 -24.12
C VAL A 959 70.05 -60.65 -25.34
N THR A 960 70.60 -61.87 -25.45
CA THR A 960 71.55 -62.30 -26.50
C THR A 960 71.10 -63.62 -27.13
N ASP A 961 71.75 -64.06 -28.21
CA ASP A 961 71.54 -65.38 -28.83
C ASP A 961 72.84 -66.18 -29.00
N GLU A 962 72.74 -67.49 -28.79
CA GLU A 962 73.83 -68.47 -28.90
C GLU A 962 73.38 -69.64 -29.79
N THR A 963 74.32 -70.31 -30.46
CA THR A 963 74.04 -71.41 -31.39
C THR A 963 74.85 -72.66 -31.02
N ILE A 964 74.18 -73.79 -30.80
CA ILE A 964 74.79 -75.09 -30.51
C ILE A 964 74.60 -76.01 -31.72
N GLU A 965 75.62 -76.77 -32.10
CA GLU A 965 75.50 -77.83 -33.11
C GLU A 965 75.16 -79.17 -32.44
N VAL A 966 74.09 -79.84 -32.91
CA VAL A 966 73.57 -81.10 -32.34
C VAL A 966 73.17 -82.05 -33.48
N PRO A 967 73.65 -83.31 -33.50
CA PRO A 967 73.27 -84.28 -34.52
C PRO A 967 71.75 -84.47 -34.68
N LYS A 968 71.21 -84.44 -35.91
CA LYS A 968 69.75 -84.55 -36.20
C LYS A 968 69.00 -85.67 -35.47
N LYS A 969 69.66 -86.80 -35.19
CA LYS A 969 69.08 -87.94 -34.44
C LYS A 969 68.68 -87.55 -33.01
N GLN A 970 69.35 -86.57 -32.41
CA GLN A 970 69.15 -86.11 -31.04
C GLN A 970 68.18 -84.91 -30.95
N HIS A 971 67.91 -84.17 -32.04
CA HIS A 971 66.90 -83.09 -32.09
C HIS A 971 65.53 -83.52 -31.52
N ARG A 972 65.10 -84.77 -31.78
CA ARG A 972 63.84 -85.32 -31.26
C ARG A 972 63.76 -85.33 -29.74
N HIS A 973 64.89 -85.48 -29.04
CA HIS A 973 64.96 -85.51 -27.58
C HIS A 973 64.91 -84.10 -26.97
N ILE A 974 65.52 -83.11 -27.63
CA ILE A 974 65.40 -81.68 -27.25
C ILE A 974 63.96 -81.19 -27.42
N VAL A 975 63.28 -81.59 -28.50
CA VAL A 975 61.89 -81.20 -28.76
C VAL A 975 60.92 -81.93 -27.81
N GLY A 976 61.04 -83.25 -27.70
CA GLY A 976 60.08 -84.10 -26.98
C GLY A 976 58.74 -84.28 -27.71
N SER A 977 57.88 -85.14 -27.18
CA SER A 977 56.55 -85.40 -27.75
C SER A 977 55.68 -84.14 -27.72
N GLY A 978 55.36 -83.58 -28.90
CA GLY A 978 54.57 -82.35 -29.02
C GLY A 978 55.29 -81.07 -28.57
N GLY A 979 56.63 -81.10 -28.44
CA GLY A 979 57.41 -79.93 -27.99
C GLY A 979 57.46 -79.74 -26.46
N SER A 980 57.08 -80.76 -25.68
CA SER A 980 56.99 -80.69 -24.21
C SER A 980 58.32 -80.40 -23.52
N VAL A 981 59.40 -81.10 -23.91
CA VAL A 981 60.74 -80.93 -23.33
C VAL A 981 61.27 -79.54 -23.66
N ARG A 982 61.13 -79.10 -24.92
CA ARG A 982 61.50 -77.76 -25.36
C ARG A 982 60.81 -76.68 -24.52
N ARG A 983 59.47 -76.76 -24.37
CA ARG A 983 58.70 -75.81 -23.54
C ARG A 983 59.17 -75.82 -22.08
N SER A 984 59.39 -77.00 -21.50
CA SER A 984 59.88 -77.09 -20.12
C SER A 984 61.21 -76.35 -19.92
N ILE A 985 62.16 -76.45 -20.86
CA ILE A 985 63.44 -75.74 -20.78
C ILE A 985 63.25 -74.23 -21.07
N GLU A 986 62.38 -73.87 -22.02
CA GLU A 986 62.02 -72.47 -22.28
C GLU A 986 61.40 -71.78 -21.05
N ASP A 987 60.46 -72.44 -20.37
CA ASP A 987 59.75 -71.92 -19.20
C ASP A 987 60.66 -71.87 -17.94
N GLU A 988 61.48 -72.91 -17.72
CA GLU A 988 62.37 -73.06 -16.57
C GLU A 988 63.53 -72.05 -16.58
N PHE A 989 64.19 -71.87 -17.73
CA PHE A 989 65.32 -70.94 -17.88
C PHE A 989 64.92 -69.59 -18.47
N LYS A 990 63.65 -69.41 -18.86
CA LYS A 990 63.14 -68.19 -19.52
C LYS A 990 63.91 -67.84 -20.80
N VAL A 991 64.24 -68.87 -21.57
CA VAL A 991 64.92 -68.79 -22.87
C VAL A 991 63.94 -69.17 -23.99
N LYS A 992 64.30 -68.92 -25.26
CA LYS A 992 63.60 -69.45 -26.43
C LYS A 992 64.53 -70.34 -27.25
N ILE A 993 64.05 -71.53 -27.61
CA ILE A 993 64.85 -72.58 -28.26
C ILE A 993 64.29 -72.86 -29.66
N TYR A 994 65.09 -72.56 -30.67
CA TYR A 994 64.78 -72.71 -32.09
C TYR A 994 65.55 -73.92 -32.66
N VAL A 995 64.85 -75.04 -32.79
CA VAL A 995 65.37 -76.28 -33.41
C VAL A 995 64.96 -76.31 -34.89
N PRO A 996 65.87 -76.61 -35.84
CA PRO A 996 65.54 -76.67 -37.26
C PRO A 996 64.64 -77.88 -37.60
N LYS A 997 63.91 -77.78 -38.72
CA LYS A 997 63.04 -78.86 -39.23
C LYS A 997 63.88 -80.05 -39.72
N GLN A 998 63.32 -81.27 -39.64
CA GLN A 998 64.02 -82.51 -39.99
C GLN A 998 64.46 -82.59 -41.47
N ASP A 999 63.74 -81.91 -42.36
CA ASP A 999 64.06 -81.85 -43.80
C ASP A 999 65.15 -80.81 -44.15
N SER A 1000 65.63 -80.04 -43.16
CA SER A 1000 66.70 -79.05 -43.34
C SER A 1000 68.08 -79.72 -43.30
N GLU A 1001 69.05 -79.18 -44.04
CA GLU A 1001 70.41 -79.69 -44.00
C GLU A 1001 71.17 -79.36 -42.71
N SER A 1002 70.78 -78.32 -41.97
CA SER A 1002 71.50 -77.82 -40.78
C SER A 1002 71.20 -78.55 -39.45
N ASP A 1003 72.27 -78.77 -38.67
CA ASP A 1003 72.29 -79.38 -37.32
C ASP A 1003 72.37 -78.32 -36.19
N GLN A 1004 72.16 -77.04 -36.50
CA GLN A 1004 72.33 -75.94 -35.54
C GLN A 1004 71.02 -75.54 -34.83
N VAL A 1005 71.02 -75.63 -33.50
CA VAL A 1005 69.96 -75.18 -32.59
C VAL A 1005 70.31 -73.81 -32.01
N ARG A 1006 69.40 -72.84 -32.10
CA ARG A 1006 69.59 -71.48 -31.53
C ARG A 1006 68.85 -71.30 -30.21
N ILE A 1007 69.49 -70.65 -29.26
CA ILE A 1007 68.92 -70.29 -27.95
C ILE A 1007 69.01 -68.77 -27.78
N ASN A 1008 67.91 -68.12 -27.37
CA ASN A 1008 67.84 -66.69 -27.11
C ASN A 1008 67.37 -66.43 -25.67
N GLY A 1009 68.03 -65.52 -24.95
CA GLY A 1009 67.75 -65.23 -23.54
C GLY A 1009 68.82 -64.37 -22.86
N LYS A 1010 68.84 -64.32 -21.52
CA LYS A 1010 69.96 -63.74 -20.79
C LYS A 1010 71.15 -64.71 -20.75
N PRO A 1011 72.41 -64.25 -20.84
CA PRO A 1011 73.58 -65.13 -20.98
C PRO A 1011 73.72 -66.16 -19.84
N GLU A 1012 73.47 -65.76 -18.59
CA GLU A 1012 73.46 -66.65 -17.42
C GLU A 1012 72.43 -67.80 -17.49
N ASN A 1013 71.37 -67.62 -18.27
CA ASN A 1013 70.31 -68.62 -18.44
C ASN A 1013 70.50 -69.43 -19.71
N ILE A 1014 71.10 -68.85 -20.76
CA ILE A 1014 71.52 -69.57 -21.95
C ILE A 1014 72.52 -70.66 -21.55
N ALA A 1015 73.58 -70.34 -20.79
CA ALA A 1015 74.58 -71.32 -20.36
C ALA A 1015 73.96 -72.54 -19.63
N LYS A 1016 73.02 -72.32 -18.72
CA LYS A 1016 72.30 -73.40 -18.00
C LYS A 1016 71.39 -74.22 -18.92
N ALA A 1017 70.78 -73.57 -19.92
CA ALA A 1017 69.99 -74.25 -20.96
C ALA A 1017 70.88 -75.07 -21.92
N VAL A 1018 72.07 -74.56 -22.27
CA VAL A 1018 73.11 -75.26 -23.05
C VAL A 1018 73.53 -76.54 -22.32
N GLU A 1019 73.90 -76.45 -21.04
CA GLU A 1019 74.25 -77.61 -20.20
C GLU A 1019 73.12 -78.65 -20.15
N LYS A 1020 71.87 -78.22 -19.91
CA LYS A 1020 70.73 -79.13 -19.82
C LYS A 1020 70.40 -79.80 -21.17
N ILE A 1021 70.59 -79.09 -22.28
CA ILE A 1021 70.46 -79.65 -23.63
C ILE A 1021 71.57 -80.66 -23.89
N GLN A 1022 72.84 -80.34 -23.57
CA GLN A 1022 73.96 -81.26 -23.73
C GLN A 1022 73.83 -82.53 -22.87
N ALA A 1023 73.28 -82.42 -21.65
CA ALA A 1023 72.96 -83.58 -20.82
C ALA A 1023 71.89 -84.49 -21.47
N LEU A 1024 70.88 -83.91 -22.13
CA LEU A 1024 69.83 -84.65 -22.85
C LEU A 1024 70.31 -85.26 -24.17
N THR A 1025 71.33 -84.69 -24.82
CA THR A 1025 71.90 -85.25 -26.07
C THR A 1025 72.96 -86.33 -25.81
N THR A 1026 73.74 -86.21 -24.73
CA THR A 1026 74.85 -87.14 -24.42
C THR A 1026 74.37 -88.43 -23.75
N SER A 1027 73.13 -88.47 -23.24
CA SER A 1027 72.58 -89.59 -22.46
C SER A 1027 71.99 -90.75 -23.28
N LYS A 1028 72.77 -91.34 -24.21
CA LYS A 1028 72.79 -92.77 -24.65
C LYS A 1028 73.48 -92.98 -26.00
#